data_AF-A0A285EHM5-F1
#
_entry.id   AF-A0A285EHM5-F1
#
_cell.length_a   1.000
_cell.length_b   1.000
_cell.length_c   1.000
_cell.angle_alpha   90.00
_cell.angle_beta   90.00
_cell.angle_gamma   90.00
#
_symmetry.space_group_name_H-M   'P 1'
#
loop_
_entity.id
_entity.type
_entity.pdbx_description
1 polymer ?
#
loop_
_entity_poly.entity_id
_entity_poly.type
_entity_poly.pdbx_seq_one_letter_code
_entity_poly.pdbx_strand_id
1 'polypeptide(L)'
;MGDAPTGLYEHLVTDRLNKDLAATAPDLVQLGTLDPADAHETLTRHIAELASRALRAGGGSDASAISRQVELANRIVAAIGDLSPDVADMDDAVADPARTLLAIAPPSGVPGPASFPERPAVPLSTSALLVNGRGQPRIGYEVTRELASADRVDLLCAFIKWHGLRVLEDALTDLRERSVRLRVITTTYMGATDQRALDRLVELGADVKVSYETRTTRLHAKAWLFHRDTGMSTAYVGSSNLSRTALIDGLEWNVRLSNVEQSHLLTTFAETFDSYWADPSFETYEPSRDGDRLRQAIAAERGGPSDLPIEIATLDVRPFGYQQEILDELQAEREVHDRWRNLVVMATGTGKTVVSALDYRRLRTAGTVERVLFIAHREELLVQSLSTFRHVLRQGDFGELFVGGQRPREWRHVFGSVQSLTQFDLAELNPSHFDMVIVDEFHHAEAATYRRLLEHLQPKVLLGLTATPERTDGADVRGWFGGRTAVELRLWEALEQGLLAPFQYFGIHDDVALDQLRWRRGRGYDVGELTDVYTGNDKRVRLVLQAVHDKVADPRQMRALGFCVSIQHAQYMAERFTAAGIHSLAVTSTTSREERAAALTALRDRTVNVLFAVDLFNEGLDVPAVDTVLFLRPTESATVFLQQLGRGLRLSEDKACLTVLDFIGAQRKEFRFDLRFRALTGTSRRGLQRVVEQGFPTLPAGCHIELDRVAQRIVLDNIKQSLNVSWKGLVAEASGAQTPALADFLEETGVELEDLYRGSGRSWLDLKRAAGWDDSVPGPDDATLRAAFGRMLHIDDLERLRALRELLDAASARSEVDGSERMRRLAAMLHFSLWGSRTPFSSVETSLERLLANPGRARELTELSGVLHDRIHRVTPALEVAGDRPLHVHARYSRDEALAAFGMEDLNGTWGSGVRWVPGDQADVFFVTLVKTEAHFSPTTMYADHAISPTLFQWESQNVTAERSATGQRYINHRGMGTSVHLFVRESKTADGTLGTPPYLYAGPMSYVSHAGERPMRILWRLEHALPADVFHAAKVA
;
A
#
# COMPACT_ATOMS: atom_id res chain seq x y z
N MET A 1 26.62 28.26 32.14
CA MET A 1 26.26 26.84 32.37
C MET A 1 26.68 26.12 31.12
N GLY A 2 27.68 25.23 31.22
CA GLY A 2 28.30 24.58 30.08
C GLY A 2 27.30 23.76 29.27
N ASP A 3 27.49 23.73 27.95
CA ASP A 3 26.58 23.18 26.94
C ASP A 3 26.35 21.65 27.01
N ALA A 4 26.86 20.96 28.03
CA ALA A 4 26.59 19.54 28.22
C ALA A 4 25.21 19.35 28.91
N PRO A 5 24.28 18.59 28.31
CA PRO A 5 22.98 18.31 28.93
C PRO A 5 23.11 17.70 30.34
N THR A 6 22.17 17.94 31.24
CA THR A 6 22.14 17.21 32.52
C THR A 6 21.63 15.80 32.31
N GLY A 7 22.35 14.77 32.76
CA GLY A 7 21.95 13.37 32.58
C GLY A 7 23.01 12.36 33.01
N LEU A 8 22.75 11.08 32.73
CA LEU A 8 23.70 9.98 32.91
C LEU A 8 24.57 9.85 31.65
N TYR A 9 25.87 9.60 31.84
CA TYR A 9 26.84 9.47 30.77
C TYR A 9 27.71 8.22 30.96
N GLU A 10 27.98 7.51 29.87
CA GLU A 10 28.95 6.42 29.78
C GLU A 10 29.93 6.67 28.61
N HIS A 11 30.56 7.83 28.60
CA HIS A 11 31.53 8.23 27.58
C HIS A 11 32.95 8.26 28.13
N LEU A 12 33.91 7.86 27.30
CA LEU A 12 35.31 8.12 27.57
C LEU A 12 35.56 9.63 27.59
N VAL A 13 36.22 10.13 28.63
CA VAL A 13 36.61 11.54 28.72
C VAL A 13 37.71 11.83 27.71
N THR A 14 37.33 12.36 26.55
CA THR A 14 38.27 12.81 25.51
C THR A 14 38.81 14.20 25.85
N ASP A 15 39.93 14.61 25.23
CA ASP A 15 40.45 15.98 25.39
C ASP A 15 39.43 17.07 25.04
N ARG A 16 38.54 16.79 24.09
CA ARG A 16 37.44 17.70 23.75
C ARG A 16 36.43 17.80 24.90
N LEU A 17 35.93 16.66 25.39
CA LEU A 17 34.98 16.62 26.50
C LEU A 17 35.59 17.22 27.78
N ASN A 18 36.88 16.98 28.03
CA ASN A 18 37.59 17.54 29.17
C ASN A 18 37.64 19.08 29.12
N LYS A 19 37.80 19.66 27.91
CA LYS A 19 37.70 21.12 27.72
C LYS A 19 36.29 21.64 27.94
N ASP A 20 35.27 20.91 27.49
CA ASP A 20 33.87 21.31 27.67
C ASP A 20 33.46 21.23 29.15
N LEU A 21 33.95 20.22 29.89
CA LEU A 21 33.74 20.05 31.33
C LEU A 21 34.47 21.10 32.18
N ALA A 22 35.54 21.71 31.67
CA ALA A 22 36.27 22.76 32.38
C ALA A 22 35.41 24.02 32.68
N ALA A 23 34.31 24.22 31.94
CA ALA A 23 33.35 25.29 32.16
C ALA A 23 32.24 24.92 33.17
N THR A 24 32.20 23.68 33.65
CA THR A 24 31.22 23.14 34.59
C THR A 24 31.85 23.03 35.97
N ALA A 25 31.08 23.35 37.02
CA ALA A 25 31.58 23.28 38.39
C ALA A 25 31.94 21.83 38.75
N PRO A 26 33.11 21.54 39.37
CA PRO A 26 33.56 20.17 39.61
C PRO A 26 32.61 19.31 40.46
N ASP A 27 31.85 19.93 41.36
CA ASP A 27 30.83 19.29 42.20
C ASP A 27 29.60 18.81 41.42
N LEU A 28 29.43 19.29 40.19
CA LEU A 28 28.36 18.89 39.27
C LEU A 28 28.79 17.79 38.29
N VAL A 29 30.06 17.33 38.37
CA VAL A 29 30.62 16.33 37.45
C VAL A 29 31.03 15.09 38.24
N GLN A 30 30.44 13.94 37.89
CA GLN A 30 30.84 12.65 38.42
C GLN A 30 31.65 11.89 37.36
N LEU A 31 32.90 11.55 37.69
CA LEU A 31 33.80 10.78 36.82
C LEU A 31 34.09 9.41 37.44
N GLY A 32 34.10 8.36 36.61
CA GLY A 32 34.51 7.01 36.97
C GLY A 32 35.91 6.65 36.44
N THR A 33 36.53 5.62 37.00
CA THR A 33 37.76 5.01 36.46
C THR A 33 37.43 3.85 35.53
N LEU A 34 38.25 3.61 34.50
CA LEU A 34 38.10 2.43 33.64
C LEU A 34 38.48 1.16 34.42
N ASP A 35 37.63 0.13 34.35
CA ASP A 35 37.93 -1.20 34.87
C ASP A 35 38.95 -1.90 33.95
N PRO A 36 40.11 -2.37 34.44
CA PRO A 36 41.06 -3.11 33.61
C PRO A 36 40.49 -4.33 32.87
N ALA A 37 39.47 -5.00 33.42
CA ALA A 37 38.83 -6.14 32.78
C ALA A 37 38.05 -5.73 31.51
N ASP A 38 37.32 -4.61 31.58
CA ASP A 38 36.38 -4.17 30.53
C ASP A 38 36.88 -2.96 29.72
N ALA A 39 38.05 -2.41 30.08
CA ALA A 39 38.63 -1.22 29.42
C ALA A 39 38.78 -1.40 27.91
N HIS A 40 39.10 -2.62 27.47
CA HIS A 40 39.26 -2.96 26.07
C HIS A 40 37.95 -2.74 25.27
N GLU A 41 36.77 -3.02 25.83
CA GLU A 41 35.49 -2.79 25.16
C GLU A 41 35.20 -1.30 24.97
N THR A 42 35.45 -0.50 26.02
CA THR A 42 35.22 0.95 25.99
C THR A 42 36.16 1.64 25.00
N LEU A 43 37.43 1.26 25.00
CA LEU A 43 38.43 1.78 24.06
C LEU A 43 38.14 1.33 22.62
N THR A 44 37.72 0.07 22.42
CA THR A 44 37.31 -0.45 21.10
C THR A 44 36.13 0.34 20.54
N ARG A 45 35.10 0.62 21.34
CA ARG A 45 33.95 1.43 20.94
C ARG A 45 34.37 2.82 20.46
N HIS A 46 35.28 3.47 21.19
CA HIS A 46 35.81 4.78 20.83
C HIS A 46 36.57 4.77 19.48
N ILE A 47 37.43 3.77 19.27
CA ILE A 47 38.19 3.61 18.02
C ILE A 47 37.25 3.28 16.85
N ALA A 48 36.29 2.37 17.06
CA ALA A 48 35.31 1.98 16.05
C ALA A 48 34.46 3.17 15.58
N GLU A 49 34.03 4.05 16.50
CA GLU A 49 33.33 5.29 16.15
C GLU A 49 34.20 6.23 15.31
N LEU A 50 35.48 6.37 15.63
CA LEU A 50 36.42 7.19 14.86
C LEU A 50 36.67 6.62 13.47
N ALA A 51 36.93 5.32 13.37
CA ALA A 51 37.13 4.61 12.11
C ALA A 51 35.87 4.71 11.22
N SER A 52 34.68 4.50 11.79
CA SER A 52 33.40 4.64 11.09
C SER A 52 33.19 6.06 10.57
N ARG A 53 33.46 7.10 11.38
CA ARG A 53 33.40 8.50 10.94
C ARG A 53 34.39 8.77 9.79
N ALA A 54 35.61 8.26 9.87
CA ALA A 54 36.62 8.45 8.84
C ALA A 54 36.24 7.76 7.51
N LEU A 55 35.78 6.50 7.58
CA LEU A 55 35.29 5.75 6.42
C LEU A 55 34.05 6.41 5.80
N ARG A 56 33.12 6.93 6.61
CA ARG A 56 31.97 7.71 6.12
C ARG A 56 32.38 9.01 5.44
N ALA A 57 33.40 9.71 5.96
CA ALA A 57 33.92 10.94 5.37
C ALA A 57 34.65 10.71 4.04
N GLY A 58 35.32 9.56 3.87
CA GLY A 58 35.96 9.15 2.61
C GLY A 58 34.98 8.65 1.53
N GLY A 59 33.72 8.39 1.90
CA GLY A 59 32.65 7.94 1.02
C GLY A 59 32.14 9.01 0.04
N GLY A 60 31.15 8.66 -0.77
CA GLY A 60 30.60 9.54 -1.81
C GLY A 60 29.79 8.78 -2.85
N SER A 61 29.14 9.50 -3.77
CA SER A 61 28.43 8.91 -4.91
C SER A 61 29.30 8.80 -6.17
N ASP A 62 30.58 9.16 -6.08
CA ASP A 62 31.52 9.06 -7.19
C ASP A 62 32.10 7.65 -7.29
N ALA A 63 32.48 7.24 -8.51
CA ALA A 63 32.96 5.88 -8.79
C ALA A 63 34.20 5.48 -7.97
N SER A 64 34.94 6.45 -7.42
CA SER A 64 36.16 6.22 -6.63
C SER A 64 35.97 6.22 -5.10
N ALA A 65 34.74 6.43 -4.61
CA ALA A 65 34.44 6.45 -3.17
C ALA A 65 34.84 5.15 -2.46
N ILE A 66 34.49 4.01 -3.04
CA ILE A 66 34.78 2.69 -2.46
C ILE A 66 36.29 2.46 -2.40
N SER A 67 37.03 2.84 -3.45
CA SER A 67 38.49 2.69 -3.48
C SER A 67 39.18 3.48 -2.36
N ARG A 68 38.73 4.72 -2.08
CA ARG A 68 39.26 5.51 -0.96
C ARG A 68 38.94 4.88 0.40
N GLN A 69 37.75 4.29 0.54
CA GLN A 69 37.36 3.60 1.78
C GLN A 69 38.19 2.32 1.99
N VAL A 70 38.43 1.55 0.93
CA VAL A 70 39.28 0.35 0.95
C VAL A 70 40.72 0.70 1.29
N GLU A 71 41.27 1.75 0.70
CA GLU A 71 42.62 2.23 1.02
C GLU A 71 42.73 2.61 2.51
N LEU A 72 41.76 3.35 3.03
CA LEU A 72 41.73 3.72 4.45
C LEU A 72 41.60 2.49 5.36
N ALA A 73 40.76 1.51 5.01
CA ALA A 73 40.61 0.28 5.77
C ALA A 73 41.92 -0.52 5.81
N ASN A 74 42.57 -0.72 4.66
CA ASN A 74 43.83 -1.46 4.58
C ASN A 74 44.98 -0.75 5.31
N ARG A 75 44.97 0.59 5.39
CA ARG A 75 45.91 1.34 6.23
C ARG A 75 45.69 1.12 7.72
N ILE A 76 44.44 0.92 8.16
CA ILE A 76 44.13 0.58 9.55
C ILE A 76 44.62 -0.85 9.84
N VAL A 77 44.39 -1.81 8.93
CA VAL A 77 44.89 -3.19 9.05
C VAL A 77 46.41 -3.21 9.19
N ALA A 78 47.13 -2.50 8.31
CA ALA A 78 48.59 -2.39 8.38
C ALA A 78 49.07 -1.80 9.73
N ALA A 79 48.40 -0.76 10.23
CA ALA A 79 48.74 -0.16 11.52
C ALA A 79 48.48 -1.10 12.71
N ILE A 80 47.46 -1.96 12.63
CA ILE A 80 47.22 -3.02 13.64
C ILE A 80 48.32 -4.08 13.55
N GLY A 81 48.68 -4.54 12.34
CA GLY A 81 49.74 -5.52 12.14
C GLY A 81 51.12 -5.03 12.60
N ASP A 82 51.43 -3.74 12.41
CA ASP A 82 52.66 -3.12 12.92
C ASP A 82 52.74 -3.15 14.47
N LEU A 83 51.59 -3.04 15.15
CA LEU A 83 51.50 -3.05 16.61
C LEU A 83 51.34 -4.47 17.19
N SER A 84 50.72 -5.39 16.45
CA SER A 84 50.37 -6.74 16.90
C SER A 84 50.37 -7.71 15.71
N PRO A 85 51.56 -8.19 15.29
CA PRO A 85 51.71 -9.04 14.10
C PRO A 85 50.98 -10.38 14.19
N ASP A 86 50.74 -10.89 15.40
CA ASP A 86 50.04 -12.16 15.63
C ASP A 86 48.50 -12.02 15.54
N VAL A 87 47.96 -10.80 15.41
CA VAL A 87 46.52 -10.50 15.45
C VAL A 87 45.95 -10.11 14.08
N ALA A 88 46.74 -9.43 13.25
CA ALA A 88 46.36 -9.08 11.89
C ALA A 88 47.59 -8.94 11.00
N ASP A 89 47.49 -9.38 9.74
CA ASP A 89 48.53 -9.18 8.74
C ASP A 89 47.95 -8.68 7.40
N MET A 90 48.75 -8.71 6.33
CA MET A 90 48.30 -8.24 5.01
C MET A 90 47.36 -9.23 4.30
N ASP A 91 47.22 -10.47 4.77
CA ASP A 91 46.22 -11.41 4.28
C ASP A 91 44.81 -11.06 4.79
N ASP A 92 44.70 -10.27 5.87
CA ASP A 92 43.44 -9.67 6.36
C ASP A 92 43.03 -8.40 5.59
N ALA A 93 43.89 -7.90 4.68
CA ALA A 93 43.58 -6.73 3.89
C ALA A 93 42.44 -6.99 2.89
N VAL A 94 41.62 -5.97 2.64
CA VAL A 94 40.55 -6.05 1.66
C VAL A 94 41.14 -6.20 0.26
N ALA A 95 40.82 -7.31 -0.41
CA ALA A 95 41.28 -7.64 -1.75
C ALA A 95 40.70 -6.71 -2.83
N ASP A 96 41.46 -6.49 -3.91
CA ASP A 96 41.04 -5.75 -5.11
C ASP A 96 40.61 -6.73 -6.23
N PRO A 97 39.42 -6.57 -6.85
CA PRO A 97 38.35 -5.64 -6.50
C PRO A 97 37.63 -6.02 -5.20
N ALA A 98 37.27 -4.99 -4.43
CA ALA A 98 36.51 -5.11 -3.20
C ALA A 98 35.16 -5.78 -3.48
N ARG A 99 34.98 -6.96 -2.89
CA ARG A 99 33.82 -7.84 -3.09
C ARG A 99 33.36 -8.40 -1.75
N THR A 100 32.07 -8.69 -1.65
CA THR A 100 31.50 -9.39 -0.49
C THR A 100 31.14 -10.81 -0.91
N LEU A 101 31.58 -11.81 -0.14
CA LEU A 101 31.13 -13.19 -0.33
C LEU A 101 29.69 -13.33 0.19
N LEU A 102 28.76 -13.70 -0.68
CA LEU A 102 27.33 -13.76 -0.33
C LEU A 102 26.81 -15.18 -0.10
N ALA A 103 27.31 -16.17 -0.84
CA ALA A 103 26.94 -17.58 -0.73
C ALA A 103 27.96 -18.48 -1.45
N ILE A 104 28.02 -19.74 -1.04
CA ILE A 104 28.71 -20.82 -1.75
C ILE A 104 27.69 -21.95 -1.94
N ALA A 105 27.51 -22.42 -3.18
CA ALA A 105 26.62 -23.54 -3.49
C ALA A 105 27.40 -24.86 -3.52
N PRO A 106 26.79 -25.99 -3.12
CA PRO A 106 27.41 -27.30 -3.30
C PRO A 106 27.55 -27.63 -4.80
N PRO A 107 28.53 -28.45 -5.19
CA PRO A 107 28.69 -28.88 -6.58
C PRO A 107 27.45 -29.66 -7.05
N SER A 108 26.75 -29.16 -8.07
CA SER A 108 25.58 -29.84 -8.61
C SER A 108 26.00 -31.05 -9.46
N GLY A 109 25.54 -32.25 -9.08
CA GLY A 109 25.73 -33.47 -9.89
C GLY A 109 24.92 -33.52 -11.20
N VAL A 110 24.16 -32.46 -11.50
CA VAL A 110 23.28 -32.33 -12.67
C VAL A 110 23.78 -31.18 -13.54
N PRO A 111 23.74 -31.30 -14.89
CA PRO A 111 24.03 -30.17 -15.78
C PRO A 111 23.00 -29.05 -15.59
N GLY A 112 23.43 -27.90 -15.07
CA GLY A 112 22.59 -26.72 -14.85
C GLY A 112 23.34 -25.61 -14.09
N PRO A 113 22.80 -24.39 -14.04
CA PRO A 113 23.34 -23.33 -13.19
C PRO A 113 23.22 -23.72 -11.71
N ALA A 114 24.21 -23.33 -10.91
CA ALA A 114 24.17 -23.55 -9.46
C ALA A 114 22.97 -22.81 -8.83
N SER A 115 22.23 -23.49 -7.96
CA SER A 115 21.14 -22.89 -7.19
C SER A 115 21.68 -22.36 -5.87
N PHE A 116 21.32 -21.14 -5.51
CA PHE A 116 21.67 -20.50 -4.25
C PHE A 116 20.39 -20.26 -3.42
N PRO A 117 20.45 -20.39 -2.08
CA PRO A 117 19.31 -20.08 -1.24
C PRO A 117 18.97 -18.58 -1.33
N GLU A 118 17.68 -18.27 -1.26
CA GLU A 118 17.22 -16.89 -1.23
C GLU A 118 17.65 -16.23 0.09
N ARG A 119 18.17 -15.01 0.01
CA ARG A 119 18.71 -14.30 1.19
C ARG A 119 17.62 -13.44 1.85
N PRO A 120 17.61 -13.34 3.20
CA PRO A 120 16.78 -12.37 3.92
C PRO A 120 16.98 -10.94 3.42
N ALA A 121 15.93 -10.10 3.52
CA ALA A 121 16.01 -8.70 3.11
C ALA A 121 16.97 -7.91 4.01
N VAL A 122 17.01 -8.25 5.30
CA VAL A 122 18.04 -7.75 6.23
C VAL A 122 19.33 -8.56 6.05
N PRO A 123 20.50 -7.92 5.80
CA PRO A 123 21.75 -8.64 5.70
C PRO A 123 22.05 -9.54 6.91
N LEU A 124 22.60 -10.73 6.68
CA LEU A 124 22.93 -11.68 7.76
C LEU A 124 23.89 -11.09 8.82
N SER A 125 24.70 -10.11 8.43
CA SER A 125 25.66 -9.41 9.29
C SER A 125 25.07 -8.28 10.13
N THR A 126 23.77 -7.97 10.03
CA THR A 126 23.19 -6.75 10.61
C THR A 126 21.98 -7.01 11.47
N SER A 127 21.95 -6.48 12.68
CA SER A 127 20.80 -6.51 13.58
C SER A 127 19.79 -5.45 13.17
N ALA A 128 18.50 -5.74 13.37
CA ALA A 128 17.43 -4.83 12.98
C ALA A 128 16.25 -4.93 13.93
N LEU A 129 15.59 -3.81 14.20
CA LEU A 129 14.23 -3.83 14.73
C LEU A 129 13.27 -4.00 13.56
N LEU A 130 12.46 -5.04 13.61
CA LEU A 130 11.43 -5.33 12.63
C LEU A 130 10.07 -5.03 13.25
N VAL A 131 9.36 -4.13 12.59
CA VAL A 131 7.97 -3.80 12.88
C VAL A 131 7.14 -4.12 11.64
N ASN A 132 5.97 -4.74 11.83
CA ASN A 132 5.10 -5.11 10.71
C ASN A 132 4.45 -3.84 10.11
N GLY A 133 5.20 -3.17 9.23
CA GLY A 133 4.87 -1.88 8.65
C GLY A 133 4.94 -1.85 7.11
N ARG A 134 4.32 -0.85 6.48
CA ARG A 134 4.30 -0.69 5.01
C ARG A 134 5.73 -0.51 4.47
N GLY A 135 6.11 -1.35 3.51
CA GLY A 135 7.45 -1.33 2.90
C GLY A 135 8.57 -1.94 3.76
N GLN A 136 8.26 -2.45 4.96
CA GLN A 136 9.22 -3.15 5.81
C GLN A 136 9.15 -4.67 5.60
N PRO A 137 10.28 -5.41 5.78
CA PRO A 137 10.28 -6.87 5.71
C PRO A 137 9.37 -7.46 6.79
N ARG A 138 8.35 -8.20 6.37
CA ARG A 138 7.45 -8.91 7.30
C ARG A 138 8.19 -10.06 7.95
N ILE A 139 7.97 -10.26 9.25
CA ILE A 139 8.67 -11.33 9.96
C ILE A 139 8.37 -12.71 9.38
N GLY A 140 7.14 -13.00 8.95
CA GLY A 140 6.82 -14.27 8.29
C GLY A 140 7.65 -14.52 7.03
N TYR A 141 7.86 -13.49 6.22
CA TYR A 141 8.65 -13.58 4.98
C TYR A 141 10.15 -13.68 5.26
N GLU A 142 10.65 -12.90 6.21
CA GLU A 142 12.05 -12.99 6.64
C GLU A 142 12.34 -14.37 7.25
N VAL A 143 11.47 -14.89 8.11
CA VAL A 143 11.60 -16.25 8.67
C VAL A 143 11.66 -17.29 7.56
N THR A 144 10.81 -17.22 6.53
CA THR A 144 10.90 -18.13 5.36
C THR A 144 12.27 -18.11 4.68
N ARG A 145 12.86 -16.93 4.49
CA ARG A 145 14.19 -16.77 3.88
C ARG A 145 15.33 -17.20 4.84
N GLU A 146 15.15 -16.99 6.13
CA GLU A 146 16.08 -17.47 7.15
C GLU A 146 16.08 -19.02 7.17
N LEU A 147 14.91 -19.65 7.13
CA LEU A 147 14.74 -21.11 7.04
C LEU A 147 15.46 -21.69 5.82
N ALA A 148 15.37 -21.04 4.65
CA ALA A 148 15.99 -21.50 3.39
C ALA A 148 17.52 -21.67 3.46
N SER A 149 18.20 -21.04 4.42
CA SER A 149 19.66 -21.04 4.57
C SER A 149 20.14 -21.56 5.92
N ALA A 150 19.25 -22.02 6.80
CA ALA A 150 19.60 -22.53 8.12
C ALA A 150 20.06 -23.99 8.06
N ASP A 151 21.04 -24.33 8.91
CA ASP A 151 21.57 -25.69 9.10
C ASP A 151 20.94 -26.38 10.33
N ARG A 152 20.38 -25.59 11.26
CA ARG A 152 19.53 -26.02 12.38
C ARG A 152 18.61 -24.87 12.79
N VAL A 153 17.40 -25.20 13.22
CA VAL A 153 16.41 -24.20 13.64
C VAL A 153 15.82 -24.55 15.01
N ASP A 154 15.81 -23.55 15.88
CA ASP A 154 15.23 -23.62 17.21
C ASP A 154 14.10 -22.59 17.34
N LEU A 155 12.91 -23.05 17.70
CA LEU A 155 11.70 -22.24 17.88
C LEU A 155 11.24 -22.32 19.34
N LEU A 156 11.23 -21.17 20.01
CA LEU A 156 10.62 -21.01 21.33
C LEU A 156 9.35 -20.18 21.16
N CYS A 157 8.17 -20.78 21.36
CA CYS A 157 6.93 -20.08 21.08
C CYS A 157 5.83 -20.37 22.10
N ALA A 158 5.32 -19.31 22.73
CA ALA A 158 4.28 -19.42 23.75
C ALA A 158 2.95 -19.99 23.21
N PHE A 159 2.56 -19.63 21.99
CA PHE A 159 1.41 -20.26 21.33
C PHE A 159 1.60 -20.45 19.82
N ILE A 160 1.13 -21.59 19.32
CA ILE A 160 1.23 -21.98 17.92
C ILE A 160 -0.18 -22.14 17.34
N LYS A 161 -0.50 -21.37 16.30
CA LYS A 161 -1.82 -21.36 15.65
C LYS A 161 -1.74 -21.99 14.26
N TRP A 162 -2.80 -22.70 13.88
CA TRP A 162 -2.90 -23.35 12.56
C TRP A 162 -2.65 -22.36 11.40
N HIS A 163 -3.31 -21.21 11.47
CA HIS A 163 -3.19 -20.18 10.43
C HIS A 163 -1.81 -19.52 10.37
N GLY A 164 -1.04 -19.53 11.45
CA GLY A 164 0.35 -19.05 11.45
C GLY A 164 1.30 -20.07 10.83
N LEU A 165 1.14 -21.35 11.19
CA LEU A 165 1.94 -22.44 10.62
C LEU A 165 1.81 -22.54 9.10
N ARG A 166 0.59 -22.38 8.56
CA ARG A 166 0.32 -22.44 7.12
C ARG A 166 1.14 -21.44 6.30
N VAL A 167 1.49 -20.28 6.87
CA VAL A 167 2.30 -19.26 6.19
C VAL A 167 3.70 -19.77 5.90
N LEU A 168 4.21 -20.70 6.73
CA LEU A 168 5.57 -21.24 6.65
C LEU A 168 5.61 -22.69 6.14
N GLU A 169 4.48 -23.26 5.72
CA GLU A 169 4.36 -24.70 5.44
C GLU A 169 5.29 -25.17 4.32
N ASP A 170 5.39 -24.41 3.23
CA ASP A 170 6.30 -24.72 2.12
C ASP A 170 7.78 -24.65 2.56
N ALA A 171 8.13 -23.63 3.35
CA ALA A 171 9.50 -23.45 3.86
C ALA A 171 9.92 -24.54 4.85
N LEU A 172 8.98 -24.98 5.69
CA LEU A 172 9.18 -26.10 6.62
C LEU A 172 9.27 -27.44 5.88
N THR A 173 8.53 -27.59 4.78
CA THR A 173 8.63 -28.77 3.91
C THR A 173 10.00 -28.84 3.23
N ASP A 174 10.50 -27.73 2.68
CA ASP A 174 11.88 -27.64 2.14
C ASP A 174 12.94 -27.96 3.21
N LEU A 175 12.76 -27.45 4.43
CA LEU A 175 13.66 -27.72 5.55
C LEU A 175 13.75 -29.23 5.86
N ARG A 176 12.61 -29.93 5.83
CA ARG A 176 12.55 -31.39 5.95
C ARG A 176 13.24 -32.10 4.79
N GLU A 177 13.01 -31.66 3.56
CA GLU A 177 13.66 -32.24 2.37
C GLU A 177 15.20 -32.10 2.43
N ARG A 178 15.70 -30.99 3.00
CA ARG A 178 17.12 -30.76 3.29
C ARG A 178 17.64 -31.50 4.53
N SER A 179 16.80 -32.28 5.21
CA SER A 179 17.15 -33.01 6.46
C SER A 179 17.70 -32.10 7.57
N VAL A 180 17.26 -30.84 7.61
CA VAL A 180 17.62 -29.88 8.65
C VAL A 180 16.78 -30.15 9.89
N ARG A 181 17.38 -30.05 11.07
CA ARG A 181 16.68 -30.31 12.33
C ARG A 181 15.92 -29.08 12.81
N LEU A 182 14.63 -29.25 13.12
CA LEU A 182 13.76 -28.24 13.74
C LEU A 182 13.37 -28.66 15.16
N ARG A 183 13.73 -27.87 16.16
CA ARG A 183 13.36 -28.06 17.57
C ARG A 183 12.33 -27.02 17.99
N VAL A 184 11.19 -27.44 18.54
CA VAL A 184 10.11 -26.56 18.95
C VAL A 184 9.78 -26.74 20.42
N ILE A 185 9.83 -25.66 21.20
CA ILE A 185 9.35 -25.61 22.58
C ILE A 185 8.09 -24.76 22.65
N THR A 186 7.04 -25.29 23.27
CA THR A 186 5.77 -24.57 23.48
C THR A 186 5.09 -24.93 24.81
N THR A 187 3.93 -24.33 25.10
CA THR A 187 3.17 -24.53 26.34
C THR A 187 1.67 -24.57 26.08
N THR A 188 0.91 -25.15 27.01
CA THR A 188 -0.57 -25.11 27.03
C THR A 188 -1.15 -23.89 27.74
N TYR A 189 -0.30 -23.03 28.32
CA TYR A 189 -0.70 -21.81 29.01
C TYR A 189 -1.67 -20.95 28.16
N MET A 190 -2.75 -20.44 28.76
CA MET A 190 -3.86 -19.69 28.11
C MET A 190 -4.71 -20.47 27.09
N GLY A 191 -4.44 -21.76 26.86
CA GLY A 191 -5.22 -22.56 25.91
C GLY A 191 -5.18 -22.03 24.47
N ALA A 192 -4.15 -21.25 24.13
CA ALA A 192 -4.05 -20.56 22.86
C ALA A 192 -3.43 -21.42 21.75
N THR A 193 -2.71 -22.51 22.04
CA THR A 193 -2.15 -23.38 21.00
C THR A 193 -3.22 -24.24 20.32
N ASP A 194 -3.14 -24.41 19.01
CA ASP A 194 -4.02 -25.31 18.24
C ASP A 194 -3.34 -26.68 18.12
N GLN A 195 -4.00 -27.76 18.58
CA GLN A 195 -3.45 -29.12 18.50
C GLN A 195 -3.05 -29.52 17.06
N ARG A 196 -3.91 -29.22 16.08
CA ARG A 196 -3.66 -29.50 14.66
C ARG A 196 -2.34 -28.90 14.17
N ALA A 197 -1.94 -27.75 14.70
CA ALA A 197 -0.69 -27.11 14.32
C ALA A 197 0.52 -27.87 14.87
N LEU A 198 0.44 -28.41 16.09
CA LEU A 198 1.50 -29.26 16.64
C LEU A 198 1.58 -30.59 15.91
N ASP A 199 0.44 -31.22 15.63
CA ASP A 199 0.38 -32.47 14.87
C ASP A 199 1.10 -32.30 13.53
N ARG A 200 0.80 -31.21 12.82
CA ARG A 200 1.42 -30.91 11.52
C ARG A 200 2.91 -30.59 11.61
N LEU A 201 3.37 -29.93 12.68
CA LEU A 201 4.82 -29.73 12.90
C LEU A 201 5.56 -31.05 13.05
N VAL A 202 4.99 -32.00 13.81
CA VAL A 202 5.56 -33.35 13.96
C VAL A 202 5.54 -34.11 12.62
N GLU A 203 4.46 -34.02 11.84
CA GLU A 203 4.39 -34.58 10.48
C GLU A 203 5.45 -34.00 9.52
N LEU A 204 5.80 -32.73 9.71
CA LEU A 204 6.87 -32.03 8.98
C LEU A 204 8.27 -32.38 9.52
N GLY A 205 8.38 -33.27 10.52
CA GLY A 205 9.67 -33.76 11.04
C GLY A 205 10.26 -32.91 12.18
N ALA A 206 9.48 -32.02 12.80
CA ALA A 206 9.94 -31.25 13.95
C ALA A 206 9.97 -32.10 15.24
N ASP A 207 11.01 -31.91 16.04
CA ASP A 207 11.03 -32.35 17.43
C ASP A 207 10.22 -31.34 18.26
N VAL A 208 9.09 -31.74 18.84
CA VAL A 208 8.23 -30.84 19.62
C VAL A 208 8.24 -31.21 21.10
N LYS A 209 8.47 -30.23 21.96
CA LYS A 209 8.31 -30.35 23.41
C LYS A 209 7.26 -29.37 23.94
N VAL A 210 6.40 -29.84 24.83
CA VAL A 210 5.27 -29.08 25.41
C VAL A 210 5.39 -29.07 26.93
N SER A 211 5.27 -27.88 27.53
CA SER A 211 5.04 -27.75 28.96
C SER A 211 3.55 -27.68 29.27
N TYR A 212 3.08 -28.62 30.09
CA TYR A 212 1.70 -28.70 30.58
C TYR A 212 1.50 -28.03 31.95
N GLU A 213 2.57 -27.53 32.57
CA GLU A 213 2.58 -26.95 33.92
C GLU A 213 2.24 -25.45 33.86
N THR A 214 1.08 -25.03 34.38
CA THR A 214 0.59 -23.63 34.25
C THR A 214 0.83 -22.75 35.47
N ARG A 215 1.36 -23.30 36.57
CA ARG A 215 1.42 -22.64 37.89
C ARG A 215 2.79 -22.10 38.31
N THR A 216 3.90 -22.73 37.91
CA THR A 216 5.25 -22.44 38.43
C THR A 216 6.17 -21.75 37.43
N THR A 217 6.08 -22.07 36.14
CA THR A 217 6.96 -21.51 35.10
C THR A 217 6.14 -21.04 33.90
N ARG A 218 5.96 -19.72 33.73
CA ARG A 218 5.17 -19.15 32.63
C ARG A 218 6.06 -18.87 31.42
N LEU A 219 6.14 -19.80 30.48
CA LEU A 219 6.85 -19.57 29.21
C LEU A 219 6.06 -18.58 28.34
N HIS A 220 6.52 -17.33 28.27
CA HIS A 220 6.02 -16.30 27.37
C HIS A 220 7.05 -15.78 26.38
N ALA A 221 8.18 -16.46 26.24
CA ALA A 221 9.16 -16.11 25.23
C ALA A 221 8.63 -16.42 23.83
N LYS A 222 8.97 -15.56 22.86
CA LYS A 222 8.78 -15.82 21.44
C LYS A 222 10.08 -15.52 20.74
N ALA A 223 10.68 -16.55 20.19
CA ALA A 223 11.94 -16.39 19.51
C ALA A 223 12.23 -17.50 18.51
N TRP A 224 12.94 -17.11 17.47
CA TRP A 224 13.52 -18.00 16.47
C TRP A 224 15.03 -17.90 16.55
N LEU A 225 15.72 -19.02 16.39
CA LEU A 225 17.17 -19.07 16.26
C LEU A 225 17.53 -19.94 15.06
N PHE A 226 18.24 -19.33 14.11
CA PHE A 226 18.69 -19.94 12.88
C PHE A 226 20.20 -20.11 12.95
N HIS A 227 20.63 -21.35 13.14
CA HIS A 227 22.05 -21.70 13.20
C HIS A 227 22.60 -21.88 11.79
N ARG A 228 23.80 -21.34 11.57
CA ARG A 228 24.55 -21.55 10.33
C ARG A 228 26.00 -21.89 10.64
N ASP A 229 26.53 -22.91 9.97
CA ASP A 229 27.92 -23.33 10.12
C ASP A 229 28.90 -22.27 9.57
N THR A 230 28.39 -21.35 8.74
CA THR A 230 29.12 -20.19 8.22
C THR A 230 29.48 -19.13 9.29
N GLY A 231 28.98 -19.27 10.52
CA GLY A 231 29.11 -18.26 11.57
C GLY A 231 28.14 -17.08 11.42
N MET A 232 27.27 -17.11 10.40
CA MET A 232 26.27 -16.06 10.11
C MET A 232 24.90 -16.38 10.73
N SER A 233 24.90 -16.96 11.93
CA SER A 233 23.69 -17.30 12.69
C SER A 233 22.91 -16.04 13.07
N THR A 234 21.59 -16.18 13.16
CA THR A 234 20.67 -15.07 13.40
C THR A 234 19.59 -15.51 14.39
N ALA A 235 19.09 -14.57 15.18
CA ALA A 235 17.98 -14.80 16.10
C ALA A 235 16.94 -13.70 15.96
N TYR A 236 15.68 -14.04 16.22
CA TYR A 236 14.57 -13.09 16.31
C TYR A 236 13.99 -13.22 17.71
N VAL A 237 13.93 -12.13 18.45
CA VAL A 237 13.35 -12.10 19.81
C VAL A 237 12.34 -10.97 19.86
N GLY A 238 11.12 -11.26 20.30
CA GLY A 238 10.09 -10.24 20.28
C GLY A 238 8.74 -10.71 20.78
N SER A 239 7.70 -10.03 20.30
CA SER A 239 6.31 -10.30 20.65
C SER A 239 5.62 -11.29 19.70
N SER A 240 6.26 -11.63 18.55
CA SER A 240 5.64 -12.47 17.52
C SER A 240 5.61 -13.96 17.85
N ASN A 241 4.42 -14.49 18.12
CA ASN A 241 4.16 -15.93 18.15
C ASN A 241 4.04 -16.55 16.73
N LEU A 242 3.95 -17.87 16.64
CA LEU A 242 3.63 -18.59 15.40
C LEU A 242 2.11 -18.51 15.15
N SER A 243 1.63 -17.29 14.92
CA SER A 243 0.26 -16.97 14.57
C SER A 243 0.24 -15.99 13.41
N ARG A 244 -0.86 -15.96 12.65
CA ARG A 244 -1.01 -15.02 11.53
C ARG A 244 -0.86 -13.58 11.99
N THR A 245 -1.56 -13.21 13.06
CA THR A 245 -1.48 -11.86 13.63
C THR A 245 -0.04 -11.50 13.95
N ALA A 246 0.69 -12.37 14.63
CA ALA A 246 2.07 -12.08 14.98
C ALA A 246 3.04 -12.05 13.78
N LEU A 247 2.82 -12.88 12.76
CA LEU A 247 3.74 -13.00 11.63
C LEU A 247 3.50 -11.99 10.51
N ILE A 248 2.27 -11.45 10.43
CA ILE A 248 1.81 -10.65 9.28
C ILE A 248 1.08 -9.36 9.71
N ASP A 249 0.25 -9.37 10.77
CA ASP A 249 -0.85 -8.36 10.92
C ASP A 249 -0.71 -7.45 12.14
N GLY A 250 -0.03 -7.92 13.17
CA GLY A 250 0.04 -7.30 14.48
C GLY A 250 1.13 -6.24 14.51
N LEU A 251 0.92 -5.21 15.33
CA LEU A 251 1.96 -4.29 15.74
C LEU A 251 2.94 -5.03 16.64
N GLU A 252 3.88 -5.73 16.01
CA GLU A 252 4.86 -6.58 16.68
C GLU A 252 6.21 -5.92 16.63
N TRP A 253 6.95 -6.03 17.72
CA TRP A 253 8.34 -5.61 17.78
C TRP A 253 9.20 -6.85 17.87
N ASN A 254 10.04 -7.05 16.85
CA ASN A 254 10.99 -8.15 16.84
C ASN A 254 12.38 -7.60 16.62
N VAL A 255 13.26 -7.87 17.57
CA VAL A 255 14.67 -7.57 17.41
C VAL A 255 15.30 -8.78 16.73
N ARG A 256 15.77 -8.56 15.51
CA ARG A 256 16.68 -9.47 14.82
C ARG A 256 18.09 -9.21 15.31
N LEU A 257 18.74 -10.25 15.81
CA LEU A 257 20.12 -10.24 16.26
C LEU A 257 20.99 -10.97 15.23
N SER A 258 22.13 -10.37 14.88
CA SER A 258 23.16 -11.00 14.06
C SER A 258 24.34 -11.45 14.92
N ASN A 259 24.85 -12.66 14.66
CA ASN A 259 26.08 -13.13 15.31
C ASN A 259 27.29 -12.22 15.07
N VAL A 260 27.33 -11.50 13.93
CA VAL A 260 28.45 -10.64 13.57
C VAL A 260 28.53 -9.39 14.45
N GLU A 261 27.38 -8.82 14.82
CA GLU A 261 27.32 -7.61 15.65
C GLU A 261 27.21 -7.93 17.14
N GLN A 262 26.51 -9.01 17.49
CA GLN A 262 26.09 -9.30 18.87
C GLN A 262 26.28 -10.79 19.22
N SER A 263 27.48 -11.33 18.99
CA SER A 263 27.81 -12.75 19.21
C SER A 263 27.46 -13.25 20.62
N HIS A 264 27.82 -12.48 21.65
CA HIS A 264 27.57 -12.85 23.05
C HIS A 264 26.07 -13.05 23.38
N LEU A 265 25.18 -12.26 22.76
CA LEU A 265 23.73 -12.41 22.94
C LEU A 265 23.21 -13.69 22.30
N LEU A 266 23.69 -14.05 21.11
CA LEU A 266 23.28 -15.29 20.44
C LEU A 266 23.78 -16.52 21.19
N THR A 267 25.01 -16.50 21.73
CA THR A 267 25.54 -17.58 22.56
C THR A 267 24.68 -17.77 23.80
N THR A 268 24.40 -16.69 24.54
CA THR A 268 23.53 -16.72 25.73
C THR A 268 22.14 -17.25 25.39
N PHE A 269 21.58 -16.82 24.26
CA PHE A 269 20.29 -17.29 23.78
C PHE A 269 20.30 -18.80 23.49
N ALA A 270 21.31 -19.29 22.76
CA ALA A 270 21.43 -20.70 22.40
C ALA A 270 21.58 -21.59 23.65
N GLU A 271 22.42 -21.18 24.60
CA GLU A 271 22.61 -21.86 25.89
C GLU A 271 21.31 -21.90 26.71
N THR A 272 20.57 -20.78 26.72
CA THR A 272 19.27 -20.70 27.41
C THR A 272 18.24 -21.63 26.76
N PHE A 273 18.20 -21.66 25.42
CA PHE A 273 17.31 -22.58 24.70
C PHE A 273 17.66 -24.04 25.00
N ASP A 274 18.95 -24.40 24.99
CA ASP A 274 19.38 -25.77 25.32
C ASP A 274 19.07 -26.14 26.77
N SER A 275 19.14 -25.19 27.71
CA SER A 275 18.68 -25.38 29.08
C SER A 275 17.18 -25.71 29.13
N TYR A 276 16.33 -24.98 28.42
CA TYR A 276 14.89 -25.28 28.34
C TYR A 276 14.60 -26.60 27.62
N TRP A 277 15.38 -26.90 26.57
CA TRP A 277 15.25 -28.14 25.83
C TRP A 277 15.59 -29.36 26.70
N ALA A 278 16.55 -29.24 27.61
CA ALA A 278 16.95 -30.28 28.55
C ALA A 278 16.06 -30.36 29.81
N ASP A 279 15.25 -29.33 30.08
CA ASP A 279 14.41 -29.25 31.27
C ASP A 279 13.28 -30.32 31.24
N PRO A 280 13.15 -31.17 32.28
CA PRO A 280 12.12 -32.21 32.35
C PRO A 280 10.67 -31.69 32.32
N SER A 281 10.43 -30.42 32.62
CA SER A 281 9.10 -29.79 32.55
C SER A 281 8.59 -29.59 31.12
N PHE A 282 9.47 -29.72 30.11
CA PHE A 282 9.12 -29.75 28.70
C PHE A 282 9.19 -31.19 28.17
N GLU A 283 8.01 -31.80 28.07
CA GLU A 283 7.83 -33.20 27.67
C GLU A 283 7.76 -33.32 26.15
N THR A 284 8.35 -34.38 25.57
CA THR A 284 8.24 -34.68 24.13
C THR A 284 6.79 -34.96 23.75
N TYR A 285 6.31 -34.31 22.70
CA TYR A 285 4.94 -34.45 22.20
C TYR A 285 4.88 -35.41 21.01
N GLU A 286 4.09 -36.47 21.14
CA GLU A 286 3.73 -37.38 20.04
C GLU A 286 2.21 -37.39 19.82
N PRO A 287 1.69 -37.03 18.62
CA PRO A 287 0.26 -36.92 18.37
C PRO A 287 -0.56 -38.17 18.73
N SER A 288 0.00 -39.35 18.47
CA SER A 288 -0.64 -40.66 18.73
C SER A 288 -0.70 -41.02 20.22
N ARG A 289 0.19 -40.47 21.05
CA ARG A 289 0.28 -40.76 22.49
C ARG A 289 -0.32 -39.66 23.35
N ASP A 290 -0.02 -38.39 23.02
CA ASP A 290 -0.23 -37.23 23.89
C ASP A 290 -1.38 -36.33 23.42
N GLY A 291 -2.00 -36.63 22.27
CA GLY A 291 -3.04 -35.80 21.65
C GLY A 291 -4.26 -35.52 22.54
N ASP A 292 -4.77 -36.54 23.25
CA ASP A 292 -5.93 -36.36 24.15
C ASP A 292 -5.57 -35.55 25.40
N ARG A 293 -4.37 -35.79 25.97
CA ARG A 293 -3.85 -35.03 27.11
C ARG A 293 -3.71 -33.55 26.77
N LEU A 294 -3.18 -33.25 25.57
CA LEU A 294 -3.04 -31.88 25.08
C LEU A 294 -4.40 -31.20 24.92
N ARG A 295 -5.38 -31.88 24.33
CA ARG A 295 -6.74 -31.34 24.13
C ARG A 295 -7.40 -30.98 25.47
N GLN A 296 -7.25 -31.84 26.48
CA GLN A 296 -7.77 -31.61 27.82
C GLN A 296 -7.10 -30.43 28.52
N ALA A 297 -5.76 -30.34 28.43
CA ALA A 297 -4.99 -29.24 29.03
C ALA A 297 -5.36 -27.86 28.41
N ILE A 298 -5.53 -27.80 27.08
CA ILE A 298 -5.94 -26.57 26.38
C ILE A 298 -7.37 -26.16 26.77
N ALA A 299 -8.29 -27.13 26.87
CA ALA A 299 -9.69 -26.85 27.22
C ALA A 299 -9.83 -26.33 28.66
N ALA A 300 -9.04 -26.85 29.61
CA ALA A 300 -9.04 -26.41 31.00
C ALA A 300 -8.66 -24.92 31.16
N GLU A 301 -7.73 -24.42 30.33
CA GLU A 301 -7.29 -23.02 30.37
C GLU A 301 -8.26 -22.04 29.68
N ARG A 302 -9.13 -22.51 28.77
CA ARG A 302 -10.14 -21.67 28.10
C ARG A 302 -11.38 -21.39 28.97
N GLY A 303 -11.61 -22.16 30.04
CA GLY A 303 -12.83 -22.10 30.87
C GLY A 303 -12.83 -21.06 32.00
N GLY A 304 -11.96 -20.04 31.97
CA GLY A 304 -11.90 -18.97 32.99
C GLY A 304 -12.89 -17.81 32.72
N PRO A 305 -13.36 -17.07 33.75
CA PRO A 305 -14.40 -16.06 33.61
C PRO A 305 -13.84 -14.72 33.11
N SER A 306 -14.04 -14.39 31.84
CA SER A 306 -13.98 -12.99 31.36
C SER A 306 -14.76 -12.80 30.05
N ASP A 307 -16.09 -12.85 30.14
CA ASP A 307 -17.00 -12.34 29.10
C ASP A 307 -17.79 -11.17 29.67
N LEU A 308 -17.41 -9.95 29.31
CA LEU A 308 -18.28 -8.76 29.36
C LEU A 308 -17.88 -7.82 28.20
N PRO A 309 -18.72 -7.66 27.17
CA PRO A 309 -18.60 -6.57 26.21
C PRO A 309 -19.11 -5.28 26.88
N ILE A 310 -18.25 -4.27 26.97
CA ILE A 310 -18.63 -2.92 27.36
C ILE A 310 -19.16 -2.20 26.11
N GLU A 311 -20.46 -1.92 26.06
CA GLU A 311 -21.02 -0.97 25.08
C GLU A 311 -20.55 0.45 25.44
N ILE A 312 -19.67 1.00 24.61
CA ILE A 312 -19.21 2.40 24.71
C ILE A 312 -20.10 3.26 23.80
N ALA A 313 -21.10 3.90 24.40
CA ALA A 313 -21.81 5.02 23.79
C ALA A 313 -20.92 6.29 23.83
N THR A 314 -21.04 7.13 22.79
CA THR A 314 -20.28 8.38 22.52
C THR A 314 -18.84 8.25 21.99
N LEU A 315 -18.66 7.55 20.88
CA LEU A 315 -17.46 7.68 20.04
C LEU A 315 -17.66 8.78 18.99
N ASP A 316 -16.72 9.73 18.92
CA ASP A 316 -16.64 10.75 17.88
C ASP A 316 -16.35 10.07 16.53
N VAL A 317 -17.30 10.13 15.58
CA VAL A 317 -17.10 9.58 14.23
C VAL A 317 -16.17 10.50 13.44
N ARG A 318 -14.89 10.15 13.43
CA ARG A 318 -13.86 10.78 12.59
C ARG A 318 -13.67 9.99 11.30
N PRO A 319 -13.49 10.64 10.14
CA PRO A 319 -13.16 9.94 8.91
C PRO A 319 -11.85 9.17 9.08
N PHE A 320 -11.80 7.95 8.56
CA PHE A 320 -10.53 7.28 8.29
C PHE A 320 -9.74 7.99 7.18
N GLY A 321 -8.44 7.72 7.06
CA GLY A 321 -7.57 8.37 6.05
C GLY A 321 -8.13 8.29 4.63
N TYR A 322 -8.54 7.10 4.18
CA TYR A 322 -9.14 6.93 2.85
C TYR A 322 -10.51 7.64 2.70
N GLN A 323 -11.32 7.72 3.76
CA GLN A 323 -12.58 8.46 3.72
C GLN A 323 -12.32 9.96 3.59
N GLN A 324 -11.25 10.44 4.24
CA GLN A 324 -10.77 11.79 4.08
C GLN A 324 -10.32 12.04 2.63
N GLU A 325 -9.57 11.13 2.03
CA GLU A 325 -9.18 11.20 0.60
C GLU A 325 -10.40 11.29 -0.32
N ILE A 326 -11.41 10.43 -0.14
CA ILE A 326 -12.66 10.47 -0.92
C ILE A 326 -13.36 11.82 -0.77
N LEU A 327 -13.42 12.36 0.45
CA LEU A 327 -14.06 13.65 0.71
C LEU A 327 -13.27 14.81 0.10
N ASP A 328 -11.95 14.69 0.01
CA ASP A 328 -11.07 15.70 -0.58
C ASP A 328 -11.13 15.66 -2.12
N GLU A 329 -11.30 14.47 -2.73
CA GLU A 329 -11.60 14.31 -4.15
C GLU A 329 -12.98 14.87 -4.51
N LEU A 330 -14.01 14.58 -3.71
CA LEU A 330 -15.35 15.19 -3.88
C LEU A 330 -15.32 16.71 -3.75
N GLN A 331 -14.43 17.25 -2.92
CA GLN A 331 -14.20 18.69 -2.81
C GLN A 331 -13.51 19.22 -4.07
N ALA A 332 -12.51 18.52 -4.61
CA ALA A 332 -11.85 18.90 -5.85
C ALA A 332 -12.82 18.92 -7.05
N GLU A 333 -13.70 17.92 -7.19
CA GLU A 333 -14.76 17.94 -8.20
C GLU A 333 -15.62 19.22 -8.13
N ARG A 334 -15.91 19.72 -6.93
CA ARG A 334 -16.75 20.91 -6.76
C ARG A 334 -15.98 22.21 -6.94
N GLU A 335 -14.80 22.33 -6.34
CA GLU A 335 -14.06 23.59 -6.28
C GLU A 335 -13.15 23.82 -7.49
N VAL A 336 -12.55 22.75 -8.03
CA VAL A 336 -11.66 22.83 -9.19
C VAL A 336 -12.47 22.73 -10.48
N HIS A 337 -13.43 21.79 -10.52
CA HIS A 337 -14.12 21.44 -11.77
C HIS A 337 -15.55 21.98 -11.88
N ASP A 338 -16.11 22.56 -10.82
CA ASP A 338 -17.52 22.98 -10.72
C ASP A 338 -18.52 21.85 -11.02
N ARG A 339 -18.17 20.62 -10.59
CA ARG A 339 -18.97 19.40 -10.78
C ARG A 339 -19.64 19.00 -9.47
N TRP A 340 -20.98 19.09 -9.48
CA TRP A 340 -21.82 18.82 -8.31
C TRP A 340 -22.63 17.52 -8.41
N ARG A 341 -22.46 16.78 -9.51
CA ARG A 341 -23.05 15.47 -9.75
C ARG A 341 -21.93 14.44 -9.81
N ASN A 342 -21.73 13.70 -8.71
CA ASN A 342 -20.55 12.87 -8.51
C ASN A 342 -20.93 11.42 -8.21
N LEU A 343 -20.24 10.48 -8.86
CA LEU A 343 -20.34 9.04 -8.61
C LEU A 343 -19.16 8.56 -7.78
N VAL A 344 -19.43 8.01 -6.61
CA VAL A 344 -18.45 7.43 -5.69
C VAL A 344 -18.55 5.91 -5.78
N VAL A 345 -17.48 5.30 -6.25
CA VAL A 345 -17.30 3.85 -6.33
C VAL A 345 -16.50 3.40 -5.13
N MET A 346 -17.08 2.56 -4.29
CA MET A 346 -16.44 2.07 -3.07
C MET A 346 -16.76 0.60 -2.84
N ALA A 347 -15.73 -0.19 -2.51
CA ALA A 347 -15.90 -1.60 -2.17
C ALA A 347 -16.96 -1.80 -1.07
N THR A 348 -17.70 -2.90 -1.13
CA THR A 348 -18.78 -3.15 -0.17
C THR A 348 -18.21 -3.38 1.23
N GLY A 349 -18.75 -2.69 2.23
CA GLY A 349 -18.29 -2.79 3.62
C GLY A 349 -17.31 -1.68 4.06
N THR A 350 -16.91 -0.77 3.16
CA THR A 350 -15.95 0.31 3.47
C THR A 350 -16.61 1.62 3.92
N GLY A 351 -17.87 1.58 4.34
CA GLY A 351 -18.56 2.73 4.91
C GLY A 351 -19.04 3.78 3.90
N LYS A 352 -19.56 3.38 2.73
CA LYS A 352 -20.22 4.27 1.73
C LYS A 352 -21.16 5.30 2.40
N THR A 353 -22.01 4.80 3.28
CA THR A 353 -22.97 5.61 4.03
C THR A 353 -22.30 6.62 4.95
N VAL A 354 -21.19 6.25 5.60
CA VAL A 354 -20.42 7.16 6.49
C VAL A 354 -19.83 8.31 5.66
N VAL A 355 -19.23 8.03 4.50
CA VAL A 355 -18.72 9.05 3.58
C VAL A 355 -19.84 10.01 3.18
N SER A 356 -21.00 9.50 2.76
CA SER A 356 -22.13 10.34 2.36
C SER A 356 -22.66 11.24 3.49
N ALA A 357 -22.64 10.74 4.73
CA ALA A 357 -23.05 11.50 5.90
C ALA A 357 -22.03 12.59 6.28
N LEU A 358 -20.73 12.27 6.17
CA LEU A 358 -19.64 13.23 6.40
C LEU A 358 -19.62 14.33 5.33
N ASP A 359 -19.87 13.96 4.07
CA ASP A 359 -19.99 14.90 2.96
C ASP A 359 -21.18 15.85 3.16
N TYR A 360 -22.37 15.31 3.50
CA TYR A 360 -23.52 16.12 3.87
C TYR A 360 -23.21 17.06 5.06
N ARG A 361 -22.51 16.57 6.10
CA ARG A 361 -22.10 17.41 7.24
C ARG A 361 -21.19 18.56 6.80
N ARG A 362 -20.21 18.33 5.93
CA ARG A 362 -19.32 19.38 5.39
C ARG A 362 -20.12 20.44 4.63
N LEU A 363 -20.95 20.02 3.67
CA LEU A 363 -21.75 20.91 2.83
C LEU A 363 -22.81 21.68 3.64
N ARG A 364 -23.39 21.05 4.66
CA ARG A 364 -24.33 21.71 5.58
C ARG A 364 -23.64 22.77 6.43
N THR A 365 -22.45 22.45 6.96
CA THR A 365 -21.65 23.40 7.75
C THR A 365 -21.21 24.59 6.91
N ALA A 366 -20.93 24.38 5.62
CA ALA A 366 -20.63 25.44 4.65
C ALA A 366 -21.88 26.23 4.19
N GLY A 367 -23.09 25.84 4.60
CA GLY A 367 -24.35 26.48 4.21
C GLY A 367 -24.80 26.18 2.77
N THR A 368 -24.20 25.19 2.11
CA THR A 368 -24.51 24.84 0.71
C THR A 368 -25.79 24.03 0.58
N VAL A 369 -26.03 23.11 1.53
CA VAL A 369 -27.19 22.19 1.53
C VAL A 369 -27.86 22.18 2.91
N GLU A 370 -29.18 22.01 2.95
CA GLU A 370 -29.89 21.77 4.20
C GLU A 370 -30.81 20.54 4.08
N ARG A 371 -31.55 20.40 2.97
CA ARG A 371 -32.51 19.32 2.75
C ARG A 371 -31.85 18.15 2.01
N VAL A 372 -32.03 16.93 2.52
CA VAL A 372 -31.43 15.71 1.93
C VAL A 372 -32.47 14.64 1.65
N LEU A 373 -32.37 14.00 0.49
CA LEU A 373 -33.10 12.78 0.15
C LEU A 373 -32.11 11.64 -0.05
N PHE A 374 -32.18 10.63 0.80
CA PHE A 374 -31.42 9.39 0.67
C PHE A 374 -32.31 8.30 0.08
N ILE A 375 -31.86 7.70 -1.02
CA ILE A 375 -32.61 6.71 -1.80
C ILE A 375 -31.88 5.38 -1.73
N ALA A 376 -32.61 4.32 -1.39
CA ALA A 376 -32.15 2.95 -1.49
C ALA A 376 -33.29 2.02 -1.93
N HIS A 377 -32.96 0.79 -2.33
CA HIS A 377 -33.95 -0.18 -2.82
C HIS A 377 -34.56 -1.07 -1.72
N ARG A 378 -34.01 -1.05 -0.49
CA ARG A 378 -34.44 -1.89 0.64
C ARG A 378 -34.65 -1.09 1.92
N GLU A 379 -35.63 -1.51 2.71
CA GLU A 379 -35.99 -0.89 3.99
C GLU A 379 -34.84 -0.98 5.01
N GLU A 380 -34.18 -2.14 5.10
CA GLU A 380 -33.10 -2.38 6.06
C GLU A 380 -31.92 -1.42 5.82
N LEU A 381 -31.59 -1.15 4.55
CA LEU A 381 -30.52 -0.21 4.18
C LEU A 381 -30.88 1.24 4.54
N LEU A 382 -32.16 1.61 4.44
CA LEU A 382 -32.64 2.95 4.82
C LEU A 382 -32.55 3.15 6.32
N VAL A 383 -32.96 2.16 7.12
CA VAL A 383 -32.87 2.21 8.59
C VAL A 383 -31.40 2.30 9.04
N GLN A 384 -30.52 1.48 8.46
CA GLN A 384 -29.09 1.53 8.76
C GLN A 384 -28.46 2.88 8.37
N SER A 385 -28.86 3.43 7.21
CA SER A 385 -28.35 4.71 6.74
C SER A 385 -28.80 5.89 7.59
N LEU A 386 -30.08 5.89 7.98
CA LEU A 386 -30.62 6.87 8.91
C LEU A 386 -29.87 6.85 10.24
N SER A 387 -29.63 5.65 10.81
CA SER A 387 -28.83 5.50 12.02
C SER A 387 -27.42 6.08 11.86
N THR A 388 -26.76 5.80 10.75
CA THR A 388 -25.40 6.31 10.46
C THR A 388 -25.37 7.84 10.41
N PHE A 389 -26.33 8.48 9.75
CA PHE A 389 -26.44 9.93 9.69
C PHE A 389 -26.64 10.55 11.08
N ARG A 390 -27.50 9.94 11.92
CA ARG A 390 -27.72 10.40 13.31
C ARG A 390 -26.44 10.37 14.13
N HIS A 391 -25.61 9.33 13.99
CA HIS A 391 -24.32 9.22 14.68
C HIS A 391 -23.31 10.27 14.18
N VAL A 392 -23.16 10.42 12.87
CA VAL A 392 -22.20 11.37 12.26
C VAL A 392 -22.54 12.84 12.57
N LEU A 393 -23.84 13.17 12.57
CA LEU A 393 -24.35 14.52 12.85
C LEU A 393 -24.56 14.80 14.34
N ARG A 394 -24.53 13.76 15.19
CA ARG A 394 -24.85 13.81 16.62
C ARG A 394 -26.27 14.36 16.89
N GLN A 395 -27.23 13.97 16.06
CA GLN A 395 -28.63 14.38 16.13
C GLN A 395 -29.52 13.15 16.10
N GLY A 396 -30.07 12.75 17.26
CA GLY A 396 -30.86 11.51 17.39
C GLY A 396 -32.25 11.56 16.72
N ASP A 397 -32.76 12.76 16.47
CA ASP A 397 -34.04 13.06 15.83
C ASP A 397 -33.91 13.32 14.31
N PHE A 398 -32.70 13.27 13.76
CA PHE A 398 -32.47 13.55 12.34
C PHE A 398 -33.14 12.50 11.44
N GLY A 399 -33.87 12.96 10.42
CA GLY A 399 -34.38 12.14 9.31
C GLY A 399 -35.68 11.38 9.56
N GLU A 400 -36.48 11.24 8.49
CA GLU A 400 -37.75 10.53 8.44
C GLU A 400 -37.72 9.42 7.38
N LEU A 401 -38.35 8.27 7.66
CA LEU A 401 -38.44 7.15 6.71
C LEU A 401 -39.64 7.30 5.77
N PHE A 402 -39.43 6.92 4.51
CA PHE A 402 -40.48 6.77 3.50
C PHE A 402 -40.43 5.38 2.85
N VAL A 403 -40.86 4.37 3.62
CA VAL A 403 -40.85 2.95 3.25
C VAL A 403 -41.90 2.19 4.10
N GLY A 404 -42.38 1.04 3.63
CA GLY A 404 -43.24 0.17 4.44
C GLY A 404 -44.57 0.78 4.89
N GLY A 405 -45.09 1.79 4.17
CA GLY A 405 -46.31 2.52 4.54
C GLY A 405 -46.10 3.71 5.48
N GLN A 406 -44.87 3.94 5.98
CA GLN A 406 -44.52 5.17 6.70
C GLN A 406 -44.47 6.35 5.72
N ARG A 407 -44.84 7.56 6.18
CA ARG A 407 -44.79 8.81 5.39
C ARG A 407 -44.10 9.93 6.18
N PRO A 408 -43.18 10.69 5.56
CA PRO A 408 -42.58 11.87 6.18
C PRO A 408 -43.63 12.96 6.45
N ARG A 409 -43.45 13.70 7.54
CA ARG A 409 -44.28 14.86 7.92
C ARG A 409 -43.64 16.16 7.47
N GLU A 410 -42.35 16.35 7.71
CA GLU A 410 -41.63 17.59 7.44
C GLU A 410 -40.97 17.62 6.07
N TRP A 411 -40.67 16.45 5.50
CA TRP A 411 -40.02 16.31 4.19
C TRP A 411 -38.67 17.02 4.08
N ARG A 412 -38.00 17.31 5.20
CA ARG A 412 -36.71 18.02 5.22
C ARG A 412 -35.52 17.09 5.00
N HIS A 413 -35.52 15.94 5.67
CA HIS A 413 -34.48 14.93 5.61
C HIS A 413 -35.15 13.56 5.44
N VAL A 414 -35.20 13.04 4.22
CA VAL A 414 -36.04 11.86 3.90
C VAL A 414 -35.17 10.69 3.48
N PHE A 415 -35.45 9.52 4.05
CA PHE A 415 -34.83 8.24 3.70
C PHE A 415 -35.90 7.35 3.07
N GLY A 416 -35.95 7.34 1.73
CA GLY A 416 -37.06 6.79 0.97
C GLY A 416 -36.68 5.60 0.09
N SER A 417 -37.57 4.62 0.00
CA SER A 417 -37.40 3.54 -0.96
C SER A 417 -37.85 3.99 -2.35
N VAL A 418 -37.18 3.51 -3.42
CA VAL A 418 -37.62 3.82 -4.80
C VAL A 418 -39.06 3.37 -5.04
N GLN A 419 -39.48 2.25 -4.45
CA GLN A 419 -40.85 1.77 -4.56
C GLN A 419 -41.86 2.75 -3.96
N SER A 420 -41.58 3.30 -2.77
CA SER A 420 -42.46 4.28 -2.12
C SER A 420 -42.44 5.63 -2.83
N LEU A 421 -41.27 6.07 -3.31
CA LEU A 421 -41.10 7.31 -4.08
C LEU A 421 -41.80 7.27 -5.44
N THR A 422 -41.87 6.11 -6.09
CA THR A 422 -42.55 5.97 -7.40
C THR A 422 -44.06 5.79 -7.27
N GLN A 423 -44.55 5.36 -6.11
CA GLN A 423 -45.99 5.32 -5.79
C GLN A 423 -46.52 6.69 -5.33
N PHE A 424 -45.64 7.60 -4.96
CA PHE A 424 -45.96 9.00 -4.68
C PHE A 424 -46.16 9.76 -6.00
N ASP A 425 -47.08 10.73 -6.02
CA ASP A 425 -47.22 11.60 -7.18
C ASP A 425 -46.04 12.57 -7.23
N LEU A 426 -45.06 12.28 -8.10
CA LEU A 426 -43.89 13.12 -8.27
C LEU A 426 -44.25 14.57 -8.66
N ALA A 427 -45.42 14.81 -9.25
CA ALA A 427 -45.89 16.17 -9.54
C ALA A 427 -46.13 17.02 -8.27
N GLU A 428 -46.40 16.37 -7.13
CA GLU A 428 -46.55 17.04 -5.84
C GLU A 428 -45.19 17.40 -5.19
N LEU A 429 -44.10 16.77 -5.62
CA LEU A 429 -42.76 17.03 -5.12
C LEU A 429 -42.05 18.06 -6.00
N ASN A 430 -41.75 19.24 -5.46
CA ASN A 430 -40.96 20.24 -6.18
C ASN A 430 -39.57 19.64 -6.58
N PRO A 431 -39.18 19.70 -7.87
CA PRO A 431 -37.88 19.21 -8.37
C PRO A 431 -36.65 19.64 -7.55
N SER A 432 -36.65 20.87 -7.03
CA SER A 432 -35.54 21.44 -6.25
C SER A 432 -35.83 21.45 -4.73
N HIS A 433 -36.75 20.59 -4.27
CA HIS A 433 -37.07 20.48 -2.85
C HIS A 433 -35.92 19.90 -2.02
N PHE A 434 -35.07 19.05 -2.59
CA PHE A 434 -33.90 18.53 -1.90
C PHE A 434 -32.65 19.19 -2.45
N ASP A 435 -31.82 19.75 -1.56
CA ASP A 435 -30.56 20.39 -1.95
C ASP A 435 -29.51 19.32 -2.30
N MET A 436 -29.57 18.17 -1.61
CA MET A 436 -28.73 17.00 -1.85
C MET A 436 -29.59 15.74 -2.04
N VAL A 437 -29.34 15.01 -3.13
CA VAL A 437 -29.92 13.68 -3.36
C VAL A 437 -28.79 12.66 -3.34
N ILE A 438 -28.91 11.66 -2.48
CA ILE A 438 -27.96 10.57 -2.31
C ILE A 438 -28.66 9.29 -2.71
N VAL A 439 -28.02 8.49 -3.55
CA VAL A 439 -28.60 7.26 -4.08
C VAL A 439 -27.60 6.14 -3.87
N ASP A 440 -27.94 5.20 -2.99
CA ASP A 440 -27.13 3.99 -2.78
C ASP A 440 -27.48 2.91 -3.81
N GLU A 441 -26.47 2.12 -4.17
CA GLU A 441 -26.50 1.17 -5.27
C GLU A 441 -26.93 1.82 -6.60
N PHE A 442 -26.24 2.91 -6.96
CA PHE A 442 -26.54 3.72 -8.15
C PHE A 442 -26.50 2.93 -9.47
N HIS A 443 -25.89 1.75 -9.52
CA HIS A 443 -25.94 0.89 -10.70
C HIS A 443 -27.37 0.52 -11.15
N HIS A 444 -28.38 0.71 -10.30
CA HIS A 444 -29.79 0.59 -10.65
C HIS A 444 -30.40 1.80 -11.38
N ALA A 445 -29.68 2.91 -11.53
CA ALA A 445 -30.21 4.19 -12.04
C ALA A 445 -30.89 4.10 -13.42
N GLU A 446 -30.44 3.17 -14.27
CA GLU A 446 -30.99 2.92 -15.61
C GLU A 446 -32.35 2.20 -15.62
N ALA A 447 -32.81 1.66 -14.49
CA ALA A 447 -34.14 1.09 -14.39
C ALA A 447 -35.21 2.17 -14.58
N ALA A 448 -36.30 1.87 -15.30
CA ALA A 448 -37.34 2.86 -15.63
C ALA A 448 -37.90 3.62 -14.41
N THR A 449 -37.98 2.95 -13.25
CA THR A 449 -38.41 3.54 -11.98
C THR A 449 -37.40 4.55 -11.41
N TYR A 450 -36.11 4.22 -11.45
CA TYR A 450 -35.04 5.13 -11.02
C TYR A 450 -34.92 6.30 -11.98
N ARG A 451 -34.86 6.03 -13.29
CA ARG A 451 -34.71 7.06 -14.32
C ARG A 451 -35.82 8.12 -14.21
N ARG A 452 -37.09 7.70 -14.10
CA ARG A 452 -38.22 8.63 -13.93
C ARG A 452 -38.09 9.53 -12.70
N LEU A 453 -37.58 8.99 -11.59
CA LEU A 453 -37.35 9.77 -10.37
C LEU A 453 -36.17 10.74 -10.52
N LEU A 454 -35.05 10.28 -11.08
CA LEU A 454 -33.83 11.07 -11.26
C LEU A 454 -33.98 12.17 -12.33
N GLU A 455 -34.77 11.94 -13.38
CA GLU A 455 -35.12 12.96 -14.39
C GLU A 455 -36.00 14.07 -13.80
N HIS A 456 -36.83 13.76 -12.82
CA HIS A 456 -37.70 14.73 -12.14
C HIS A 456 -36.94 15.60 -11.13
N LEU A 457 -36.00 15.01 -10.38
CA LEU A 457 -35.26 15.70 -9.33
C LEU A 457 -34.16 16.62 -9.91
N GLN A 458 -34.09 17.85 -9.42
CA GLN A 458 -33.07 18.83 -9.77
C GLN A 458 -32.36 19.37 -8.51
N PRO A 459 -31.58 18.51 -7.81
CA PRO A 459 -30.83 18.93 -6.63
C PRO A 459 -29.60 19.75 -7.02
N LYS A 460 -29.10 20.54 -6.07
CA LYS A 460 -27.78 21.17 -6.21
C LYS A 460 -26.67 20.13 -6.23
N VAL A 461 -26.80 19.10 -5.38
CA VAL A 461 -25.82 18.01 -5.24
C VAL A 461 -26.49 16.67 -5.53
N LEU A 462 -25.94 15.91 -6.48
CA LEU A 462 -26.33 14.52 -6.73
C LEU A 462 -25.13 13.62 -6.42
N LEU A 463 -25.29 12.74 -5.44
CA LEU A 463 -24.25 11.79 -5.02
C LEU A 463 -24.73 10.36 -5.28
N GLY A 464 -24.13 9.71 -6.28
CA GLY A 464 -24.32 8.28 -6.52
C GLY A 464 -23.30 7.49 -5.71
N LEU A 465 -23.76 6.49 -4.95
CA LEU A 465 -22.89 5.55 -4.26
C LEU A 465 -23.06 4.18 -4.89
N THR A 466 -21.98 3.55 -5.31
CA THR A 466 -22.03 2.17 -5.85
C THR A 466 -20.75 1.44 -5.52
N ALA A 467 -20.77 0.12 -5.55
CA ALA A 467 -19.53 -0.65 -5.62
C ALA A 467 -19.03 -0.82 -7.05
N THR A 468 -19.92 -0.59 -8.03
CA THR A 468 -19.71 -0.97 -9.43
C THR A 468 -20.45 -0.01 -10.37
N PRO A 469 -19.77 0.74 -11.25
CA PRO A 469 -20.42 1.62 -12.21
C PRO A 469 -20.98 0.88 -13.43
N GLU A 470 -20.37 -0.26 -13.79
CA GLU A 470 -20.78 -1.06 -14.95
C GLU A 470 -21.85 -2.09 -14.59
N ARG A 471 -22.87 -2.25 -15.44
CA ARG A 471 -23.91 -3.28 -15.28
C ARG A 471 -23.58 -4.56 -16.04
N THR A 472 -24.15 -5.67 -15.59
CA THR A 472 -24.08 -6.99 -16.24
C THR A 472 -24.69 -7.05 -17.64
N ASP A 473 -25.56 -6.10 -18.01
CA ASP A 473 -26.16 -5.99 -19.35
C ASP A 473 -25.35 -5.07 -20.29
N GLY A 474 -24.20 -4.54 -19.83
CA GLY A 474 -23.31 -3.68 -20.61
C GLY A 474 -23.72 -2.21 -20.63
N ALA A 475 -24.78 -1.82 -19.90
CA ALA A 475 -25.14 -0.41 -19.70
C ALA A 475 -24.28 0.24 -18.61
N ASP A 476 -24.01 1.54 -18.78
CA ASP A 476 -23.06 2.28 -17.95
C ASP A 476 -23.74 3.48 -17.27
N VAL A 477 -23.74 3.48 -15.94
CA VAL A 477 -24.40 4.55 -15.16
C VAL A 477 -23.58 5.83 -15.10
N ARG A 478 -22.33 5.82 -15.58
CA ARG A 478 -21.47 7.01 -15.69
C ARG A 478 -22.09 8.11 -16.56
N GLY A 479 -23.01 7.78 -17.46
CA GLY A 479 -23.75 8.77 -18.26
C GLY A 479 -24.44 9.87 -17.43
N TRP A 480 -24.92 9.55 -16.22
CA TRP A 480 -25.52 10.52 -15.29
C TRP A 480 -24.53 11.54 -14.71
N PHE A 481 -23.24 11.24 -14.84
CA PHE A 481 -22.12 11.98 -14.25
C PHE A 481 -21.13 12.47 -15.34
N GLY A 482 -21.60 12.53 -16.59
CA GLY A 482 -20.80 12.99 -17.72
C GLY A 482 -19.69 12.00 -18.13
N GLY A 483 -19.96 10.69 -18.06
CA GLY A 483 -19.02 9.63 -18.46
C GLY A 483 -17.98 9.26 -17.39
N ARG A 484 -18.04 9.89 -16.21
CA ARG A 484 -16.94 9.83 -15.22
C ARG A 484 -17.33 9.15 -13.91
N THR A 485 -16.31 8.66 -13.23
CA THR A 485 -16.37 8.28 -11.81
C THR A 485 -15.57 9.31 -11.04
N ALA A 486 -16.19 9.95 -10.05
CA ALA A 486 -15.53 11.02 -9.28
C ALA A 486 -14.48 10.45 -8.33
N VAL A 487 -14.77 9.30 -7.71
CA VAL A 487 -13.87 8.64 -6.76
C VAL A 487 -14.00 7.13 -6.88
N GLU A 488 -12.88 6.40 -6.85
CA GLU A 488 -12.86 4.93 -6.80
C GLU A 488 -11.95 4.43 -5.67
N LEU A 489 -12.54 3.89 -4.61
CA LEU A 489 -11.79 3.30 -3.51
C LEU A 489 -11.33 1.88 -3.84
N ARG A 490 -10.02 1.65 -3.77
CA ARG A 490 -9.40 0.35 -4.03
C ARG A 490 -9.52 -0.57 -2.82
N LEU A 491 -9.75 -1.86 -3.07
CA LEU A 491 -9.93 -2.88 -2.02
C LEU A 491 -8.74 -2.94 -1.03
N TRP A 492 -7.53 -2.71 -1.55
CA TRP A 492 -6.28 -2.74 -0.79
C TRP A 492 -6.31 -1.88 0.48
N GLU A 493 -6.73 -0.63 0.35
CA GLU A 493 -6.68 0.37 1.43
C GLU A 493 -7.65 0.01 2.56
N ALA A 494 -8.80 -0.57 2.21
CA ALA A 494 -9.79 -1.03 3.18
C ALA A 494 -9.28 -2.22 4.02
N LEU A 495 -8.46 -3.09 3.43
CA LEU A 495 -7.83 -4.21 4.14
C LEU A 495 -6.68 -3.74 5.04
N GLU A 496 -5.86 -2.79 4.58
CA GLU A 496 -4.72 -2.26 5.35
C GLU A 496 -5.16 -1.58 6.65
N GLN A 497 -6.36 -1.00 6.67
CA GLN A 497 -6.93 -0.31 7.82
C GLN A 497 -7.82 -1.22 8.71
N GLY A 498 -7.88 -2.53 8.43
CA GLY A 498 -8.64 -3.49 9.22
C GLY A 498 -10.17 -3.34 9.14
N LEU A 499 -10.70 -2.67 8.12
CA LEU A 499 -12.14 -2.43 7.94
C LEU A 499 -12.84 -3.62 7.29
N LEU A 500 -12.05 -4.45 6.63
CA LEU A 500 -12.45 -5.70 6.02
C LEU A 500 -11.67 -6.84 6.67
N ALA A 501 -12.31 -8.00 6.79
CA ALA A 501 -11.65 -9.23 7.17
C ALA A 501 -10.55 -9.54 6.14
N PRO A 502 -9.33 -9.86 6.58
CA PRO A 502 -8.25 -10.21 5.67
C PRO A 502 -8.59 -11.52 4.93
N PHE A 503 -7.99 -11.74 3.76
CA PHE A 503 -8.25 -12.95 2.97
C PHE A 503 -7.00 -13.79 2.74
N GLN A 504 -7.20 -15.09 2.50
CA GLN A 504 -6.20 -16.01 1.97
C GLN A 504 -6.69 -16.49 0.62
N TYR A 505 -6.02 -16.07 -0.44
CA TYR A 505 -6.37 -16.42 -1.81
C TYR A 505 -5.45 -17.51 -2.31
N PHE A 506 -6.05 -18.62 -2.73
CA PHE A 506 -5.35 -19.76 -3.32
C PHE A 506 -5.80 -19.91 -4.77
N GLY A 507 -4.90 -19.57 -5.70
CA GLY A 507 -5.06 -19.84 -7.12
C GLY A 507 -4.57 -21.24 -7.44
N ILE A 508 -5.51 -22.14 -7.74
CA ILE A 508 -5.30 -23.56 -7.96
C ILE A 508 -5.45 -23.85 -9.45
N HIS A 509 -4.51 -24.58 -10.01
CA HIS A 509 -4.51 -25.00 -11.39
C HIS A 509 -5.67 -25.95 -11.67
N ASP A 510 -6.47 -25.56 -12.66
CA ASP A 510 -7.53 -26.37 -13.23
C ASP A 510 -7.06 -26.93 -14.58
N ASP A 511 -7.08 -28.25 -14.75
CA ASP A 511 -6.67 -28.94 -15.98
C ASP A 511 -7.61 -28.65 -17.18
N VAL A 512 -8.72 -27.93 -16.96
CA VAL A 512 -9.69 -27.64 -18.01
C VAL A 512 -9.12 -26.62 -19.02
N ALA A 513 -9.10 -27.04 -20.30
CA ALA A 513 -8.73 -26.19 -21.43
C ALA A 513 -9.88 -25.26 -21.83
N LEU A 514 -9.82 -23.99 -21.40
CA LEU A 514 -10.82 -22.97 -21.70
C LEU A 514 -10.45 -22.12 -22.92
N ASP A 515 -9.22 -22.21 -23.41
CA ASP A 515 -8.69 -21.47 -24.56
C ASP A 515 -9.33 -21.86 -25.89
N GLN A 516 -9.92 -23.06 -25.95
CA GLN A 516 -10.61 -23.60 -27.12
C GLN A 516 -12.10 -23.23 -27.19
N LEU A 517 -12.67 -22.70 -26.11
CA LEU A 517 -14.10 -22.36 -26.05
C LEU A 517 -14.41 -21.08 -26.82
N ARG A 518 -15.66 -20.97 -27.30
CA ARG A 518 -16.11 -19.77 -28.02
C ARG A 518 -16.09 -18.54 -27.12
N TRP A 519 -15.50 -17.47 -27.66
CA TRP A 519 -15.39 -16.15 -27.02
C TRP A 519 -16.20 -15.11 -27.80
N ARG A 520 -17.06 -14.37 -27.11
CA ARG A 520 -17.81 -13.25 -27.69
C ARG A 520 -17.31 -11.93 -27.09
N ARG A 521 -16.85 -11.02 -27.94
CA ARG A 521 -16.35 -9.70 -27.53
C ARG A 521 -17.41 -8.96 -26.69
N GLY A 522 -17.03 -8.52 -25.49
CA GLY A 522 -17.93 -7.82 -24.54
C GLY A 522 -18.89 -8.71 -23.74
N ARG A 523 -18.93 -10.03 -23.98
CA ARG A 523 -19.76 -10.99 -23.21
C ARG A 523 -18.98 -12.18 -22.64
N GLY A 524 -17.71 -12.33 -22.99
CA GLY A 524 -16.84 -13.41 -22.51
C GLY A 524 -17.15 -14.76 -23.14
N TYR A 525 -16.99 -15.82 -22.34
CA TYR A 525 -17.21 -17.21 -22.74
C TYR A 525 -18.69 -17.57 -22.99
N ASP A 526 -18.92 -18.52 -23.90
CA ASP A 526 -20.25 -19.11 -24.08
C ASP A 526 -20.65 -19.95 -22.86
N VAL A 527 -21.74 -19.55 -22.18
CA VAL A 527 -22.22 -20.17 -20.93
C VAL A 527 -22.63 -21.63 -21.14
N GLY A 528 -23.14 -21.99 -22.33
CA GLY A 528 -23.55 -23.36 -22.64
C GLY A 528 -22.34 -24.29 -22.70
N GLU A 529 -21.33 -23.93 -23.48
CA GLU A 529 -20.10 -24.73 -23.60
C GLU A 529 -19.37 -24.87 -22.26
N LEU A 530 -19.30 -23.78 -21.47
CA LEU A 530 -18.72 -23.84 -20.12
C LEU A 530 -19.50 -24.79 -19.21
N THR A 531 -20.82 -24.81 -19.30
CA THR A 531 -21.66 -25.70 -18.49
C THR A 531 -21.41 -27.15 -18.83
N ASP A 532 -21.35 -27.49 -20.12
CA ASP A 532 -21.09 -28.85 -20.59
C ASP A 532 -19.71 -29.34 -20.14
N VAL A 533 -18.69 -28.47 -20.21
CA VAL A 533 -17.33 -28.81 -19.77
C VAL A 533 -17.27 -29.02 -18.25
N TYR A 534 -17.93 -28.15 -17.47
CA TYR A 534 -17.88 -28.21 -16.01
C TYR A 534 -18.79 -29.27 -15.38
N THR A 535 -19.84 -29.72 -16.08
CA THR A 535 -20.74 -30.78 -15.62
C THR A 535 -20.50 -32.13 -16.31
N GLY A 536 -19.66 -32.17 -17.34
CA GLY A 536 -19.43 -33.38 -18.14
C GLY A 536 -18.70 -34.52 -17.42
N ASN A 537 -17.97 -34.25 -16.33
CA ASN A 537 -17.36 -35.28 -15.50
C ASN A 537 -17.01 -34.78 -14.08
N ASP A 538 -16.78 -35.74 -13.17
CA ASP A 538 -16.45 -35.49 -11.76
C ASP A 538 -14.97 -35.18 -11.48
N LYS A 539 -14.08 -35.14 -12.49
CA LYS A 539 -12.63 -34.91 -12.27
C LYS A 539 -12.40 -33.55 -11.61
N ARG A 540 -13.07 -32.52 -12.12
CA ARG A 540 -13.01 -31.17 -11.57
C ARG A 540 -13.60 -31.09 -10.17
N VAL A 541 -14.72 -31.76 -9.92
CA VAL A 541 -15.34 -31.81 -8.59
C VAL A 541 -14.40 -32.41 -7.55
N ARG A 542 -13.67 -33.49 -7.89
CA ARG A 542 -12.66 -34.09 -7.00
C ARG A 542 -11.52 -33.12 -6.69
N LEU A 543 -11.05 -32.37 -7.68
CA LEU A 543 -10.04 -31.31 -7.49
C LEU A 543 -10.57 -30.23 -6.51
N VAL A 544 -11.82 -29.79 -6.69
CA VAL A 544 -12.44 -28.78 -5.81
C VAL A 544 -12.57 -29.31 -4.37
N LEU A 545 -13.06 -30.54 -4.18
CA LEU A 545 -13.18 -31.14 -2.85
C LEU A 545 -11.82 -31.33 -2.18
N GLN A 546 -10.80 -31.75 -2.92
CA GLN A 546 -9.44 -31.90 -2.42
C GLN A 546 -8.91 -30.54 -1.93
N ALA A 547 -9.04 -29.49 -2.73
CA ALA A 547 -8.64 -28.14 -2.34
C ALA A 547 -9.38 -27.63 -1.10
N VAL A 548 -10.67 -27.92 -0.97
CA VAL A 548 -11.45 -27.59 0.25
C VAL A 548 -10.87 -28.33 1.46
N HIS A 549 -10.58 -29.63 1.34
CA HIS A 549 -9.97 -30.40 2.44
C HIS A 549 -8.59 -29.91 2.84
N ASP A 550 -7.76 -29.53 1.87
CA ASP A 550 -6.38 -29.10 2.12
C ASP A 550 -6.32 -27.69 2.71
N LYS A 551 -7.19 -26.78 2.24
CA LYS A 551 -7.08 -25.34 2.54
C LYS A 551 -8.12 -24.82 3.53
N VAL A 552 -9.19 -25.55 3.83
CA VAL A 552 -10.20 -25.16 4.84
C VAL A 552 -9.99 -25.95 6.14
N ALA A 553 -10.07 -25.26 7.30
CA ALA A 553 -9.79 -25.88 8.60
C ALA A 553 -10.76 -27.03 8.94
N ASP A 554 -12.06 -26.78 8.82
CA ASP A 554 -13.09 -27.81 8.95
C ASP A 554 -14.18 -27.59 7.90
N PRO A 555 -14.20 -28.38 6.80
CA PRO A 555 -15.21 -28.28 5.77
C PRO A 555 -16.66 -28.50 6.25
N ARG A 556 -16.87 -29.10 7.43
CA ARG A 556 -18.21 -29.32 8.01
C ARG A 556 -18.66 -28.17 8.91
N GLN A 557 -17.79 -27.22 9.19
CA GLN A 557 -18.09 -26.01 9.97
C GLN A 557 -17.99 -24.73 9.13
N MET A 558 -17.50 -24.83 7.89
CA MET A 558 -17.36 -23.67 7.01
C MET A 558 -18.72 -23.08 6.63
N ARG A 559 -18.69 -21.79 6.32
CA ARG A 559 -19.81 -21.01 5.78
C ARG A 559 -19.39 -20.45 4.44
N ALA A 560 -19.63 -21.24 3.39
CA ALA A 560 -19.08 -21.00 2.07
C ALA A 560 -20.12 -20.51 1.03
N LEU A 561 -19.65 -19.67 0.12
CA LEU A 561 -20.36 -19.29 -1.10
C LEU A 561 -19.62 -19.83 -2.33
N GLY A 562 -20.31 -20.55 -3.21
CA GLY A 562 -19.75 -21.07 -4.46
C GLY A 562 -20.36 -20.44 -5.70
N PHE A 563 -19.55 -19.73 -6.48
CA PHE A 563 -20.01 -19.01 -7.68
C PHE A 563 -19.89 -19.88 -8.93
N CYS A 564 -21.02 -20.30 -9.47
CA CYS A 564 -21.14 -21.22 -10.60
C CYS A 564 -21.49 -20.49 -11.90
N VAL A 565 -21.25 -21.17 -13.04
CA VAL A 565 -21.50 -20.63 -14.39
C VAL A 565 -22.98 -20.61 -14.76
N SER A 566 -23.75 -21.63 -14.36
CA SER A 566 -25.14 -21.82 -14.76
C SER A 566 -25.92 -22.54 -13.66
N ILE A 567 -27.26 -22.46 -13.71
CA ILE A 567 -28.17 -23.12 -12.75
C ILE A 567 -27.87 -24.61 -12.65
N GLN A 568 -27.66 -25.26 -13.81
CA GLN A 568 -27.31 -26.68 -13.89
C GLN A 568 -25.99 -26.97 -13.17
N HIS A 569 -24.97 -26.14 -13.36
CA HIS A 569 -23.69 -26.30 -12.67
C HIS A 569 -23.83 -26.09 -11.14
N ALA A 570 -24.63 -25.13 -10.68
CA ALA A 570 -24.86 -24.92 -9.25
C ALA A 570 -25.57 -26.10 -8.58
N GLN A 571 -26.60 -26.65 -9.24
CA GLN A 571 -27.30 -27.85 -8.77
C GLN A 571 -26.36 -29.06 -8.72
N TYR A 572 -25.59 -29.27 -9.79
CA TYR A 572 -24.60 -30.35 -9.86
C TYR A 572 -23.57 -30.26 -8.73
N MET A 573 -23.00 -29.07 -8.46
CA MET A 573 -22.04 -28.89 -7.36
C MET A 573 -22.67 -29.17 -5.98
N ALA A 574 -23.90 -28.69 -5.74
CA ALA A 574 -24.61 -28.92 -4.48
C ALA A 574 -24.86 -30.41 -4.22
N GLU A 575 -25.24 -31.17 -5.25
CA GLU A 575 -25.44 -32.61 -5.17
C GLU A 575 -24.13 -33.36 -4.87
N ARG A 576 -23.04 -33.05 -5.58
CA ARG A 576 -21.76 -33.75 -5.39
C ARG A 576 -21.10 -33.43 -4.05
N PHE A 577 -21.19 -32.18 -3.57
CA PHE A 577 -20.69 -31.81 -2.23
C PHE A 577 -21.48 -32.49 -1.11
N THR A 578 -22.82 -32.54 -1.24
CA THR A 578 -23.67 -33.24 -0.26
C THR A 578 -23.35 -34.74 -0.25
N ALA A 579 -23.12 -35.35 -1.41
CA ALA A 579 -22.68 -36.74 -1.51
C ALA A 579 -21.30 -36.99 -0.87
N ALA A 580 -20.44 -35.99 -0.82
CA ALA A 580 -19.15 -36.04 -0.13
C ALA A 580 -19.24 -35.74 1.39
N GLY A 581 -20.45 -35.54 1.92
CA GLY A 581 -20.69 -35.27 3.35
C GLY A 581 -20.54 -33.80 3.76
N ILE A 582 -20.58 -32.87 2.80
CA ILE A 582 -20.59 -31.42 3.03
C ILE A 582 -21.98 -30.90 2.64
N HIS A 583 -22.81 -30.57 3.63
CA HIS A 583 -24.20 -30.17 3.36
C HIS A 583 -24.25 -28.89 2.52
N SER A 584 -24.86 -28.97 1.34
CA SER A 584 -24.82 -27.88 0.36
C SER A 584 -26.16 -27.69 -0.34
N LEU A 585 -26.49 -26.44 -0.69
CA LEU A 585 -27.71 -26.10 -1.42
C LEU A 585 -27.40 -25.21 -2.64
N ALA A 586 -28.20 -25.35 -3.69
CA ALA A 586 -28.16 -24.42 -4.82
C ALA A 586 -29.23 -23.34 -4.64
N VAL A 587 -28.85 -22.07 -4.78
CA VAL A 587 -29.76 -20.91 -4.72
C VAL A 587 -29.66 -20.14 -6.03
N THR A 588 -30.78 -20.02 -6.75
CA THR A 588 -30.81 -19.47 -8.10
C THR A 588 -31.90 -18.40 -8.25
N SER A 589 -32.02 -17.82 -9.43
CA SER A 589 -33.05 -16.82 -9.74
C SER A 589 -34.48 -17.37 -9.64
N THR A 590 -34.64 -18.69 -9.71
CA THR A 590 -35.94 -19.39 -9.58
C THR A 590 -36.29 -19.73 -8.12
N THR A 591 -35.36 -19.60 -7.16
CA THR A 591 -35.62 -19.83 -5.74
C THR A 591 -36.45 -18.71 -5.15
N SER A 592 -37.52 -19.06 -4.42
CA SER A 592 -38.43 -18.07 -3.80
C SER A 592 -37.72 -17.23 -2.73
N ARG A 593 -38.32 -16.08 -2.35
CA ARG A 593 -37.75 -15.19 -1.33
C ARG A 593 -37.67 -15.86 0.05
N GLU A 594 -38.68 -16.65 0.39
CA GLU A 594 -38.76 -17.38 1.67
C GLU A 594 -37.71 -18.48 1.74
N GLU A 595 -37.59 -19.32 0.71
CA GLU A 595 -36.56 -20.37 0.64
C GLU A 595 -35.16 -19.79 0.66
N ARG A 596 -34.94 -18.64 0.00
CA ARG A 596 -33.66 -17.93 0.04
C ARG A 596 -33.31 -17.47 1.45
N ALA A 597 -34.26 -16.85 2.16
CA ALA A 597 -34.05 -16.42 3.54
C ALA A 597 -33.77 -17.62 4.47
N ALA A 598 -34.47 -18.74 4.26
CA ALA A 598 -34.23 -19.97 4.99
C ALA A 598 -32.82 -20.54 4.71
N ALA A 599 -32.38 -20.57 3.45
CA ALA A 599 -31.04 -21.04 3.08
C ALA A 599 -29.93 -20.18 3.70
N LEU A 600 -30.11 -18.86 3.77
CA LEU A 600 -29.16 -17.96 4.43
C LEU A 600 -29.10 -18.17 5.94
N THR A 601 -30.25 -18.39 6.57
CA THR A 601 -30.33 -18.72 7.99
C THR A 601 -29.64 -20.06 8.26
N ALA A 602 -29.89 -21.06 7.41
CA ALA A 602 -29.24 -22.36 7.49
C ALA A 602 -27.71 -22.30 7.33
N LEU A 603 -27.21 -21.43 6.43
CA LEU A 603 -25.78 -21.17 6.30
C LEU A 603 -25.20 -20.52 7.57
N ARG A 604 -25.88 -19.50 8.11
CA ARG A 604 -25.45 -18.82 9.34
C ARG A 604 -25.36 -19.79 10.52
N ASP A 605 -26.35 -20.66 10.65
CA ASP A 605 -26.49 -21.61 11.76
C ASP A 605 -25.68 -22.92 11.52
N ARG A 606 -24.90 -22.99 10.43
CA ARG A 606 -24.04 -24.13 10.03
C ARG A 606 -24.78 -25.45 9.77
N THR A 607 -26.09 -25.42 9.55
CA THR A 607 -26.85 -26.60 9.10
C THR A 607 -26.65 -26.88 7.61
N VAL A 608 -26.27 -25.84 6.86
CA VAL A 608 -25.74 -25.91 5.50
C VAL A 608 -24.34 -25.27 5.51
N ASN A 609 -23.39 -25.91 4.84
CA ASN A 609 -22.00 -25.46 4.78
C ASN A 609 -21.71 -24.64 3.53
N VAL A 610 -22.38 -24.93 2.40
CA VAL A 610 -22.14 -24.24 1.12
C VAL A 610 -23.43 -23.84 0.43
N LEU A 611 -23.51 -22.59 -0.03
CA LEU A 611 -24.52 -22.14 -0.98
C LEU A 611 -23.89 -21.93 -2.35
N PHE A 612 -24.30 -22.73 -3.34
CA PHE A 612 -23.91 -22.56 -4.73
C PHE A 612 -24.89 -21.63 -5.44
N ALA A 613 -24.38 -20.61 -6.12
CA ALA A 613 -25.18 -19.55 -6.73
C ALA A 613 -24.71 -19.19 -8.14
N VAL A 614 -25.64 -18.64 -8.92
CA VAL A 614 -25.42 -18.18 -10.31
C VAL A 614 -26.07 -16.82 -10.43
N ASP A 615 -25.24 -15.79 -10.62
CA ASP A 615 -25.65 -14.38 -10.74
C ASP A 615 -26.60 -13.90 -9.62
N LEU A 616 -26.65 -14.65 -8.52
CA LEU A 616 -27.37 -14.39 -7.29
C LEU A 616 -26.34 -14.08 -6.21
N PHE A 617 -26.66 -13.17 -5.30
CA PHE A 617 -25.75 -12.64 -4.26
C PHE A 617 -24.66 -11.67 -4.74
N ASN A 618 -24.68 -11.26 -6.01
CA ASN A 618 -23.87 -10.14 -6.50
C ASN A 618 -24.22 -8.84 -5.76
N GLU A 619 -25.46 -8.68 -5.28
CA GLU A 619 -25.95 -7.53 -4.50
C GLU A 619 -26.81 -7.97 -3.30
N GLY A 620 -26.67 -7.28 -2.15
CA GLY A 620 -27.61 -7.38 -1.03
C GLY A 620 -27.66 -8.70 -0.26
N LEU A 621 -26.55 -9.47 -0.20
CA LEU A 621 -26.36 -10.55 0.77
C LEU A 621 -25.72 -9.98 2.04
N ASP A 622 -26.41 -10.10 3.18
CA ASP A 622 -25.89 -9.70 4.49
C ASP A 622 -25.65 -10.91 5.39
N VAL A 623 -24.57 -11.64 5.12
CA VAL A 623 -24.07 -12.69 6.01
C VAL A 623 -22.60 -12.40 6.30
N PRO A 624 -22.29 -11.54 7.29
CA PRO A 624 -20.90 -11.23 7.66
C PRO A 624 -20.10 -12.45 8.06
N ALA A 625 -20.78 -13.51 8.51
CA ALA A 625 -20.20 -14.78 8.96
C ALA A 625 -19.57 -15.65 7.86
N VAL A 626 -19.74 -15.32 6.56
CA VAL A 626 -19.13 -16.10 5.46
C VAL A 626 -17.61 -16.09 5.59
N ASP A 627 -17.01 -17.29 5.69
CA ASP A 627 -15.58 -17.50 5.91
C ASP A 627 -14.87 -18.16 4.73
N THR A 628 -15.62 -18.64 3.73
CA THR A 628 -15.06 -19.30 2.54
C THR A 628 -15.75 -18.85 1.25
N VAL A 629 -14.99 -18.60 0.18
CA VAL A 629 -15.50 -18.29 -1.16
C VAL A 629 -14.85 -19.22 -2.20
N LEU A 630 -15.68 -19.86 -3.03
CA LEU A 630 -15.25 -20.74 -4.11
C LEU A 630 -15.57 -20.08 -5.46
N PHE A 631 -14.53 -19.69 -6.20
CA PHE A 631 -14.65 -19.20 -7.57
C PHE A 631 -14.60 -20.38 -8.54
N LEU A 632 -15.79 -20.87 -8.94
CA LEU A 632 -15.92 -22.04 -9.81
C LEU A 632 -16.21 -21.68 -11.28
N ARG A 633 -16.18 -20.38 -11.61
CA ARG A 633 -16.41 -19.83 -12.95
C ARG A 633 -15.26 -18.89 -13.35
N PRO A 634 -14.97 -18.77 -14.66
CA PRO A 634 -14.06 -17.73 -15.14
C PRO A 634 -14.75 -16.37 -15.02
N THR A 635 -14.47 -15.63 -13.95
CA THR A 635 -14.98 -14.27 -13.74
C THR A 635 -14.01 -13.26 -14.38
N GLU A 636 -14.30 -12.87 -15.62
CA GLU A 636 -13.48 -11.91 -16.39
C GLU A 636 -13.54 -10.50 -15.79
N SER A 637 -14.75 -10.04 -15.48
CA SER A 637 -14.98 -8.71 -14.93
C SER A 637 -14.38 -8.60 -13.53
N ALA A 638 -13.37 -7.74 -13.37
CA ALA A 638 -12.79 -7.41 -12.06
C ALA A 638 -13.89 -6.90 -11.10
N THR A 639 -14.86 -6.18 -11.64
CA THR A 639 -16.05 -5.67 -10.96
C THR A 639 -16.87 -6.80 -10.30
N VAL A 640 -17.28 -7.81 -11.08
CA VAL A 640 -18.03 -8.97 -10.55
C VAL A 640 -17.18 -9.77 -9.56
N PHE A 641 -15.89 -9.93 -9.84
CA PHE A 641 -14.96 -10.62 -8.96
C PHE A 641 -14.86 -9.95 -7.59
N LEU A 642 -14.74 -8.62 -7.53
CA LEU A 642 -14.67 -7.85 -6.29
C LEU A 642 -16.00 -7.85 -5.53
N GLN A 643 -17.14 -7.79 -6.22
CA GLN A 643 -18.45 -7.91 -5.57
C GLN A 643 -18.59 -9.25 -4.85
N GLN A 644 -18.23 -10.34 -5.53
CA GLN A 644 -18.28 -11.70 -5.01
C GLN A 644 -17.33 -11.89 -3.82
N LEU A 645 -16.09 -11.39 -3.97
CA LEU A 645 -15.10 -11.42 -2.89
C LEU A 645 -15.55 -10.60 -1.68
N GLY A 646 -16.07 -9.38 -1.91
CA GLY A 646 -16.51 -8.44 -0.88
C GLY A 646 -17.62 -8.98 0.05
N ARG A 647 -18.33 -10.04 -0.35
CA ARG A 647 -19.28 -10.75 0.53
C ARG A 647 -18.59 -11.49 1.67
N GLY A 648 -17.44 -12.09 1.39
CA GLY A 648 -16.63 -12.77 2.40
C GLY A 648 -15.76 -11.84 3.24
N LEU A 649 -15.53 -10.60 2.79
CA LEU A 649 -14.61 -9.67 3.43
C LEU A 649 -15.20 -8.85 4.59
N ARG A 650 -16.48 -9.03 4.96
CA ARG A 650 -17.07 -8.34 6.12
C ARG A 650 -16.46 -8.84 7.44
N LEU A 651 -16.33 -8.03 8.47
CA LEU A 651 -15.85 -8.49 9.79
C LEU A 651 -16.92 -9.32 10.51
N SER A 652 -16.48 -10.32 11.30
CA SER A 652 -17.33 -11.14 12.18
C SER A 652 -16.47 -11.73 13.30
N GLU A 653 -16.99 -11.80 14.53
CA GLU A 653 -16.24 -12.28 15.72
C GLU A 653 -15.67 -13.70 15.54
N ASP A 654 -16.44 -14.58 14.88
CA ASP A 654 -16.08 -15.98 14.60
C ASP A 654 -15.18 -16.15 13.36
N LYS A 655 -14.69 -15.07 12.76
CA LYS A 655 -13.96 -15.11 11.47
C LYS A 655 -12.62 -14.39 11.55
N ALA A 656 -11.55 -15.19 11.61
CA ALA A 656 -10.19 -14.68 11.54
C ALA A 656 -9.81 -14.18 10.13
N CYS A 657 -10.26 -14.86 9.08
CA CYS A 657 -10.01 -14.47 7.70
C CYS A 657 -11.00 -15.13 6.73
N LEU A 658 -11.09 -14.57 5.52
CA LEU A 658 -11.76 -15.20 4.40
C LEU A 658 -10.82 -16.16 3.65
N THR A 659 -11.19 -17.42 3.50
CA THR A 659 -10.50 -18.37 2.60
C THR A 659 -11.10 -18.26 1.21
N VAL A 660 -10.28 -18.05 0.19
CA VAL A 660 -10.71 -17.92 -1.21
C VAL A 660 -10.02 -18.98 -2.04
N LEU A 661 -10.80 -19.84 -2.69
CA LEU A 661 -10.30 -20.85 -3.62
C LEU A 661 -10.71 -20.46 -5.04
N ASP A 662 -9.73 -20.19 -5.89
CA ASP A 662 -9.94 -19.82 -7.29
C ASP A 662 -9.29 -20.84 -8.23
N PHE A 663 -10.10 -21.42 -9.12
CA PHE A 663 -9.68 -22.49 -10.02
C PHE A 663 -9.31 -21.91 -11.39
N ILE A 664 -8.01 -21.85 -11.66
CA ILE A 664 -7.39 -21.18 -12.79
C ILE A 664 -7.05 -22.22 -13.88
N GLY A 665 -7.89 -22.25 -14.91
CA GLY A 665 -7.67 -23.04 -16.13
C GLY A 665 -6.83 -22.33 -17.19
N ALA A 666 -6.64 -22.98 -18.33
CA ALA A 666 -6.00 -22.38 -19.50
C ALA A 666 -6.96 -21.38 -20.16
N GLN A 667 -6.95 -20.12 -19.70
CA GLN A 667 -7.85 -19.08 -20.21
C GLN A 667 -7.44 -18.59 -21.61
N ARG A 668 -8.40 -18.02 -22.33
CA ARG A 668 -8.21 -17.27 -23.57
C ARG A 668 -7.28 -16.08 -23.36
N LYS A 669 -6.57 -15.67 -24.41
CA LYS A 669 -5.66 -14.50 -24.38
C LYS A 669 -6.38 -13.20 -24.04
N GLU A 670 -7.66 -13.11 -24.39
CA GLU A 670 -8.51 -11.96 -24.14
C GLU A 670 -8.92 -11.82 -22.65
N PHE A 671 -8.77 -12.88 -21.84
CA PHE A 671 -9.09 -12.83 -20.41
C PHE A 671 -8.08 -11.96 -19.66
N ARG A 672 -8.55 -10.96 -18.90
CA ARG A 672 -7.71 -9.92 -18.29
C ARG A 672 -7.40 -10.20 -16.81
N PHE A 673 -6.37 -11.01 -16.53
CA PHE A 673 -5.93 -11.26 -15.15
C PHE A 673 -5.35 -10.00 -14.48
N ASP A 674 -4.75 -9.11 -15.27
CA ASP A 674 -4.11 -7.89 -14.77
C ASP A 674 -5.11 -6.98 -14.03
N LEU A 675 -6.36 -6.86 -14.51
CA LEU A 675 -7.38 -6.06 -13.85
C LEU A 675 -7.74 -6.61 -12.46
N ARG A 676 -7.89 -7.94 -12.34
CA ARG A 676 -8.25 -8.60 -11.07
C ARG A 676 -7.15 -8.46 -10.04
N PHE A 677 -5.91 -8.80 -10.40
CA PHE A 677 -4.80 -8.75 -9.44
C PHE A 677 -4.35 -7.32 -9.13
N ARG A 678 -4.52 -6.35 -10.04
CA ARG A 678 -4.34 -4.92 -9.70
C ARG A 678 -5.35 -4.49 -8.64
N ALA A 679 -6.61 -4.92 -8.77
CA ALA A 679 -7.62 -4.59 -7.76
C ALA A 679 -7.32 -5.23 -6.39
N LEU A 680 -6.74 -6.44 -6.35
CA LEU A 680 -6.33 -7.11 -5.11
C LEU A 680 -5.06 -6.50 -4.49
N THR A 681 -4.09 -6.10 -5.32
CA THR A 681 -2.74 -5.72 -4.87
C THR A 681 -2.50 -4.20 -4.81
N GLY A 682 -3.42 -3.38 -5.33
CA GLY A 682 -3.25 -1.93 -5.45
C GLY A 682 -2.09 -1.50 -6.36
N THR A 683 -1.34 -2.45 -6.96
CA THR A 683 -0.09 -2.16 -7.67
C THR A 683 -0.33 -1.58 -9.06
N SER A 684 0.66 -0.81 -9.53
CA SER A 684 0.66 -0.29 -10.88
C SER A 684 0.75 -1.43 -11.91
N ARG A 685 0.28 -1.16 -13.13
CA ARG A 685 0.24 -2.13 -14.24
C ARG A 685 1.58 -2.88 -14.40
N ARG A 686 2.71 -2.17 -14.36
CA ARG A 686 4.07 -2.75 -14.50
C ARG A 686 4.62 -3.40 -13.22
N GLY A 687 4.25 -2.87 -12.05
CA GLY A 687 4.63 -3.46 -10.77
C GLY A 687 4.05 -4.86 -10.59
N LEU A 688 2.84 -5.08 -11.12
CA LEU A 688 2.14 -6.34 -10.99
C LEU A 688 2.97 -7.55 -11.47
N GLN A 689 3.70 -7.43 -12.58
CA GLN A 689 4.53 -8.54 -13.07
C GLN A 689 5.57 -8.97 -12.01
N ARG A 690 6.32 -8.01 -11.44
CA ARG A 690 7.33 -8.30 -10.42
C ARG A 690 6.70 -8.88 -9.16
N VAL A 691 5.55 -8.33 -8.75
CA VAL A 691 4.80 -8.77 -7.56
C VAL A 691 4.35 -10.22 -7.72
N VAL A 692 3.81 -10.60 -8.89
CA VAL A 692 3.41 -11.99 -9.16
C VAL A 692 4.64 -12.91 -9.27
N GLU A 693 5.74 -12.46 -9.88
CA GLU A 693 7.00 -13.22 -9.97
C GLU A 693 7.62 -13.49 -8.58
N GLN A 694 7.50 -12.55 -7.65
CA GLN A 694 8.03 -12.62 -6.28
C GLN A 694 7.06 -13.24 -5.26
N GLY A 695 5.90 -13.76 -5.70
CA GLY A 695 4.93 -14.39 -4.79
C GLY A 695 4.21 -13.40 -3.87
N PHE A 696 3.86 -12.21 -4.38
CA PHE A 696 3.11 -11.17 -3.67
C PHE A 696 3.77 -10.71 -2.36
N PRO A 697 5.01 -10.19 -2.39
CA PRO A 697 5.78 -9.83 -1.18
C PRO A 697 5.15 -8.67 -0.41
N THR A 698 4.36 -7.84 -1.10
CA THR A 698 3.65 -6.68 -0.56
C THR A 698 2.15 -6.92 -0.73
N LEU A 699 1.47 -7.29 0.36
CA LEU A 699 -0.01 -7.36 0.48
C LEU A 699 -0.47 -6.52 1.68
N PRO A 700 -1.76 -6.21 1.89
CA PRO A 700 -2.21 -5.61 3.15
C PRO A 700 -1.94 -6.54 4.33
N ALA A 701 -1.92 -6.01 5.55
CA ALA A 701 -1.88 -6.82 6.76
C ALA A 701 -2.99 -7.87 6.70
N GLY A 702 -2.67 -9.10 7.05
CA GLY A 702 -3.58 -10.23 7.01
C GLY A 702 -3.64 -10.91 5.67
N CYS A 703 -3.44 -10.23 4.55
CA CYS A 703 -3.75 -10.86 3.26
C CYS A 703 -2.62 -11.77 2.78
N HIS A 704 -2.98 -12.92 2.22
CA HIS A 704 -2.08 -13.87 1.58
C HIS A 704 -2.59 -14.22 0.19
N ILE A 705 -1.72 -14.25 -0.81
CA ILE A 705 -2.03 -14.74 -2.15
C ILE A 705 -0.99 -15.80 -2.50
N GLU A 706 -1.46 -17.00 -2.74
CA GLU A 706 -0.67 -18.15 -3.16
C GLU A 706 -1.21 -18.62 -4.51
N LEU A 707 -0.35 -18.67 -5.50
CA LEU A 707 -0.66 -19.30 -6.78
C LEU A 707 0.20 -20.54 -6.88
N ASP A 708 -0.38 -21.68 -7.24
CA ASP A 708 0.45 -22.82 -7.56
C ASP A 708 1.34 -22.52 -8.78
N ARG A 709 2.39 -23.32 -8.96
CA ARG A 709 3.42 -23.07 -9.97
C ARG A 709 2.87 -22.96 -11.40
N VAL A 710 1.82 -23.71 -11.74
CA VAL A 710 1.25 -23.72 -13.09
C VAL A 710 0.30 -22.53 -13.27
N ALA A 711 -0.55 -22.27 -12.29
CA ALA A 711 -1.44 -21.11 -12.23
C ALA A 711 -0.63 -19.80 -12.27
N GLN A 712 0.45 -19.70 -11.50
CA GLN A 712 1.36 -18.54 -11.50
C GLN A 712 1.92 -18.30 -12.90
N ARG A 713 2.34 -19.35 -13.60
CA ARG A 713 2.84 -19.24 -14.98
C ARG A 713 1.76 -18.76 -15.95
N ILE A 714 0.55 -19.34 -15.89
CA ILE A 714 -0.58 -18.94 -16.74
C ILE A 714 -0.90 -17.46 -16.54
N VAL A 715 -0.98 -17.02 -15.28
CA VAL A 715 -1.25 -15.63 -14.90
C VAL A 715 -0.13 -14.70 -15.39
N LEU A 716 1.15 -15.07 -15.18
CA LEU A 716 2.30 -14.28 -15.63
C LEU A 716 2.38 -14.14 -17.14
N ASP A 717 2.15 -15.22 -17.89
CA ASP A 717 2.19 -15.21 -19.35
C ASP A 717 1.06 -14.33 -19.92
N ASN A 718 -0.13 -14.36 -19.31
CA ASN A 718 -1.23 -13.46 -19.65
C ASN A 718 -0.89 -11.99 -19.34
N ILE A 719 -0.42 -11.70 -18.13
CA ILE A 719 -0.03 -10.33 -17.71
C ILE A 719 1.06 -9.78 -18.64
N LYS A 720 2.11 -10.54 -18.94
CA LYS A 720 3.18 -10.13 -19.87
C LYS A 720 2.65 -9.78 -21.26
N GLN A 721 1.68 -10.53 -21.76
CA GLN A 721 1.04 -10.25 -23.05
C GLN A 721 0.15 -9.01 -22.97
N SER A 722 -0.60 -8.80 -21.88
CA SER A 722 -1.46 -7.62 -21.68
C SER A 722 -0.69 -6.32 -21.36
N LEU A 723 0.55 -6.40 -20.89
CA LEU A 723 1.40 -5.23 -20.54
C LEU A 723 2.18 -4.64 -21.72
N ASN A 724 2.40 -5.41 -22.78
CA ASN A 724 3.11 -4.93 -23.96
C ASN A 724 2.16 -4.18 -24.91
N VAL A 725 1.81 -2.93 -24.55
CA VAL A 725 1.19 -1.99 -25.50
C VAL A 725 2.25 -1.60 -26.52
N SER A 726 2.28 -2.31 -27.65
CA SER A 726 3.21 -1.99 -28.73
C SER A 726 2.81 -0.67 -29.39
N TRP A 727 3.79 0.17 -29.74
CA TRP A 727 3.52 1.41 -30.48
C TRP A 727 2.72 1.16 -31.78
N LYS A 728 2.98 0.02 -32.44
CA LYS A 728 2.21 -0.42 -33.61
C LYS A 728 0.73 -0.67 -33.27
N GLY A 729 0.44 -1.19 -32.08
CA GLY A 729 -0.91 -1.36 -31.57
C GLY A 729 -1.62 -0.03 -31.37
N LEU A 730 -0.97 0.93 -30.69
CA LEU A 730 -1.51 2.28 -30.50
C LEU A 730 -1.77 2.99 -31.84
N VAL A 731 -0.87 2.87 -32.81
CA VAL A 731 -1.08 3.44 -34.15
C VAL A 731 -2.26 2.79 -34.85
N ALA A 732 -2.39 1.46 -34.79
CA ALA A 732 -3.53 0.77 -35.40
C ALA A 732 -4.86 1.14 -34.75
N GLU A 733 -4.86 1.34 -33.43
CA GLU A 733 -6.03 1.76 -32.65
C GLU A 733 -6.41 3.21 -32.97
N ALA A 734 -5.42 4.12 -33.02
CA ALA A 734 -5.61 5.49 -33.48
C ALA A 734 -6.17 5.52 -34.91
N SER A 735 -5.58 4.79 -35.87
CA SER A 735 -6.10 4.76 -37.25
C SER A 735 -7.56 4.27 -37.39
N GLY A 736 -8.12 3.61 -36.37
CA GLY A 736 -9.52 3.17 -36.34
C GLY A 736 -10.47 4.08 -35.56
N ALA A 737 -9.96 5.06 -34.80
CA ALA A 737 -10.76 5.98 -33.99
C ALA A 737 -11.31 7.15 -34.84
N GLN A 738 -12.44 7.73 -34.40
CA GLN A 738 -13.14 8.79 -35.15
C GLN A 738 -12.73 10.21 -34.75
N THR A 739 -12.10 10.39 -33.59
CA THR A 739 -11.84 11.68 -32.93
C THR A 739 -10.33 11.91 -32.72
N PRO A 740 -9.78 13.09 -33.13
CA PRO A 740 -8.34 13.38 -33.06
C PRO A 740 -7.92 14.19 -31.82
N ALA A 741 -8.78 14.29 -30.79
CA ALA A 741 -8.48 15.00 -29.55
C ALA A 741 -7.88 14.06 -28.50
N LEU A 742 -6.89 14.52 -27.73
CA LEU A 742 -6.19 13.67 -26.77
C LEU A 742 -7.14 13.09 -25.70
N ALA A 743 -8.02 13.90 -25.13
CA ALA A 743 -8.93 13.47 -24.07
C ALA A 743 -9.85 12.33 -24.54
N ASP A 744 -10.54 12.55 -25.67
CA ASP A 744 -11.45 11.57 -26.27
C ASP A 744 -10.73 10.26 -26.61
N PHE A 745 -9.51 10.34 -27.16
CA PHE A 745 -8.71 9.15 -27.47
C PHE A 745 -8.37 8.33 -26.23
N LEU A 746 -7.97 8.96 -25.13
CA LEU A 746 -7.63 8.26 -23.88
C LEU A 746 -8.89 7.60 -23.28
N GLU A 747 -10.04 8.27 -23.37
CA GLU A 747 -11.32 7.73 -22.89
C GLU A 747 -11.79 6.53 -23.74
N GLU A 748 -11.77 6.64 -25.07
CA GLU A 748 -12.23 5.58 -25.99
C GLU A 748 -11.35 4.32 -25.95
N THR A 749 -10.04 4.49 -25.81
CA THR A 749 -9.07 3.38 -25.86
C THR A 749 -8.74 2.81 -24.48
N GLY A 750 -9.01 3.56 -23.41
CA GLY A 750 -8.57 3.21 -22.05
C GLY A 750 -7.04 3.18 -21.90
N VAL A 751 -6.31 3.84 -22.80
CA VAL A 751 -4.86 4.02 -22.72
C VAL A 751 -4.56 5.08 -21.67
N GLU A 752 -3.62 4.79 -20.76
CA GLU A 752 -3.17 5.76 -19.77
C GLU A 752 -2.30 6.83 -20.44
N LEU A 753 -2.42 8.08 -19.99
CA LEU A 753 -1.63 9.19 -20.52
C LEU A 753 -0.12 8.92 -20.46
N GLU A 754 0.34 8.31 -19.37
CA GLU A 754 1.73 7.93 -19.17
C GLU A 754 2.21 6.93 -20.22
N ASP A 755 1.36 6.00 -20.68
CA ASP A 755 1.73 5.00 -21.70
C ASP A 755 2.04 5.64 -23.06
N LEU A 756 1.37 6.76 -23.37
CA LEU A 756 1.56 7.52 -24.61
C LEU A 756 2.92 8.24 -24.66
N TYR A 757 3.36 8.80 -23.53
CA TYR A 757 4.61 9.58 -23.42
C TYR A 757 5.82 8.73 -22.97
N ARG A 758 5.65 7.42 -22.87
CA ARG A 758 6.64 6.47 -22.34
C ARG A 758 7.38 5.75 -23.45
N GLY A 759 8.69 5.98 -23.51
CA GLY A 759 9.61 5.51 -24.53
C GLY A 759 10.25 6.69 -25.28
N SER A 760 11.43 6.46 -25.87
CA SER A 760 12.08 7.48 -26.71
C SER A 760 11.28 7.70 -27.98
N GLY A 761 10.93 8.95 -28.29
CA GLY A 761 10.28 9.31 -29.56
C GLY A 761 8.77 9.10 -29.61
N ARG A 762 8.09 9.09 -28.46
CA ARG A 762 6.64 8.92 -28.37
C ARG A 762 5.99 10.12 -27.68
N SER A 763 4.86 10.55 -28.23
CA SER A 763 4.01 11.60 -27.71
C SER A 763 2.66 11.54 -28.42
N TRP A 764 1.72 12.41 -28.03
CA TRP A 764 0.47 12.55 -28.74
C TRP A 764 0.65 13.00 -30.19
N LEU A 765 1.43 14.05 -30.45
CA LEU A 765 1.71 14.52 -31.80
C LEU A 765 2.40 13.45 -32.66
N ASP A 766 3.31 12.67 -32.08
CA ASP A 766 3.97 11.57 -32.80
C ASP A 766 2.99 10.45 -33.15
N LEU A 767 1.99 10.19 -32.30
CA LEU A 767 0.91 9.25 -32.60
C LEU A 767 0.01 9.78 -33.72
N LYS A 768 -0.37 11.07 -33.67
CA LYS A 768 -1.15 11.72 -34.74
C LYS A 768 -0.43 11.65 -36.09
N ARG A 769 0.88 11.92 -36.12
CA ARG A 769 1.71 11.79 -37.31
C ARG A 769 1.76 10.35 -37.83
N ALA A 770 1.92 9.37 -36.94
CA ALA A 770 1.98 7.96 -37.32
C ALA A 770 0.63 7.40 -37.80
N ALA A 771 -0.49 7.90 -37.26
CA ALA A 771 -1.85 7.53 -37.66
C ALA A 771 -2.35 8.28 -38.91
N GLY A 772 -1.61 9.29 -39.38
CA GLY A 772 -1.97 10.12 -40.54
C GLY A 772 -2.95 11.25 -40.25
N TRP A 773 -3.11 11.64 -38.98
CA TRP A 773 -4.01 12.72 -38.55
C TRP A 773 -3.37 14.11 -38.55
N ASP A 774 -2.04 14.20 -38.53
CA ASP A 774 -1.30 15.46 -38.55
C ASP A 774 -0.06 15.33 -39.43
N ASP A 775 0.11 16.25 -40.39
CA ASP A 775 1.22 16.29 -41.35
C ASP A 775 2.21 17.44 -41.07
N SER A 776 2.15 18.05 -39.89
CA SER A 776 3.00 19.18 -39.52
C SER A 776 4.49 18.81 -39.52
N VAL A 777 5.30 19.69 -40.09
CA VAL A 777 6.76 19.55 -40.11
C VAL A 777 7.34 19.79 -38.70
N PRO A 778 8.23 18.91 -38.20
CA PRO A 778 8.93 19.14 -36.93
C PRO A 778 9.71 20.46 -36.93
N GLY A 779 9.51 21.28 -35.88
CA GLY A 779 10.29 22.48 -35.66
C GLY A 779 11.69 22.20 -35.08
N PRO A 780 12.51 23.25 -34.85
CA PRO A 780 13.92 23.10 -34.46
C PRO A 780 14.12 22.43 -33.09
N ASP A 781 13.15 22.51 -32.19
CA ASP A 781 13.23 21.97 -30.82
C ASP A 781 12.23 20.82 -30.56
N ASP A 782 11.64 20.23 -31.62
CA ASP A 782 10.59 19.21 -31.54
C ASP A 782 10.96 18.04 -30.61
N ALA A 783 12.19 17.54 -30.70
CA ALA A 783 12.67 16.43 -29.87
C ALA A 783 12.84 16.80 -28.38
N THR A 784 13.24 18.04 -28.10
CA THR A 784 13.41 18.57 -26.74
C THR A 784 12.05 18.72 -26.05
N LEU A 785 11.10 19.35 -26.75
CA LEU A 785 9.74 19.57 -26.26
C LEU A 785 8.99 18.25 -26.02
N ARG A 786 9.13 17.29 -26.94
CA ARG A 786 8.60 15.93 -26.75
C ARG A 786 9.02 15.31 -25.43
N ALA A 787 10.33 15.37 -25.13
CA ALA A 787 10.85 14.80 -23.89
C ALA A 787 10.39 15.59 -22.67
N ALA A 788 10.20 16.91 -22.80
CA ALA A 788 9.70 17.77 -21.73
C ALA A 788 8.26 17.44 -21.35
N PHE A 789 7.36 17.25 -22.31
CA PHE A 789 5.94 16.98 -22.01
C PHE A 789 5.74 15.70 -21.19
N GLY A 790 6.50 14.65 -21.46
CA GLY A 790 6.50 13.44 -20.63
C GLY A 790 6.95 13.68 -19.18
N ARG A 791 7.80 14.69 -18.93
CA ARG A 791 8.23 15.09 -17.58
C ARG A 791 7.31 16.12 -16.92
N MET A 792 6.29 16.62 -17.63
CA MET A 792 5.34 17.63 -17.16
C MET A 792 4.00 17.02 -16.74
N LEU A 793 3.84 15.70 -16.87
CA LEU A 793 2.58 15.00 -16.57
C LEU A 793 2.15 15.10 -15.09
N HIS A 794 3.05 15.57 -14.21
CA HIS A 794 2.77 15.75 -12.79
C HIS A 794 2.07 17.05 -12.41
N ILE A 795 1.94 18.02 -13.34
CA ILE A 795 1.35 19.32 -13.02
C ILE A 795 -0.11 19.13 -12.61
N ASP A 796 -0.43 19.49 -11.36
CA ASP A 796 -1.71 19.21 -10.71
C ASP A 796 -2.30 20.40 -9.94
N ASP A 797 -1.85 21.63 -10.24
CA ASP A 797 -2.48 22.86 -9.74
C ASP A 797 -3.04 23.74 -10.86
N LEU A 798 -4.14 24.42 -10.51
CA LEU A 798 -4.95 25.20 -11.43
C LEU A 798 -4.25 26.48 -11.90
N GLU A 799 -3.42 27.10 -11.06
CA GLU A 799 -2.74 28.36 -11.37
C GLU A 799 -1.72 28.16 -12.51
N ARG A 800 -0.85 27.14 -12.41
CA ARG A 800 0.13 26.84 -13.47
C ARG A 800 -0.53 26.48 -14.80
N LEU A 801 -1.60 25.68 -14.77
CA LEU A 801 -2.30 25.30 -16.00
C LEU A 801 -3.02 26.49 -16.65
N ARG A 802 -3.61 27.39 -15.86
CA ARG A 802 -4.21 28.64 -16.37
C ARG A 802 -3.15 29.57 -16.92
N ALA A 803 -2.05 29.78 -16.20
CA ALA A 803 -0.94 30.60 -16.65
C ALA A 803 -0.32 30.06 -17.95
N LEU A 804 -0.15 28.74 -18.07
CA LEU A 804 0.29 28.12 -19.32
C LEU A 804 -0.63 28.48 -20.50
N ARG A 805 -1.96 28.39 -20.32
CA ARG A 805 -2.92 28.75 -21.38
C ARG A 805 -2.88 30.24 -21.68
N GLU A 806 -2.86 31.08 -20.67
CA GLU A 806 -2.77 32.53 -20.82
C GLU A 806 -1.52 32.94 -21.58
N LEU A 807 -0.36 32.37 -21.24
CA LEU A 807 0.91 32.63 -21.94
C LEU A 807 0.87 32.16 -23.40
N LEU A 808 0.28 31.00 -23.68
CA LEU A 808 0.12 30.47 -25.04
C LEU A 808 -0.85 31.32 -25.88
N ASP A 809 -1.96 31.74 -25.29
CA ASP A 809 -2.97 32.57 -25.94
C ASP A 809 -2.44 33.98 -26.20
N ALA A 810 -1.79 34.60 -25.21
CA ALA A 810 -1.16 35.92 -25.35
C ALA A 810 -0.06 35.91 -26.42
N ALA A 811 0.78 34.89 -26.44
CA ALA A 811 1.84 34.76 -27.43
C ALA A 811 1.27 34.52 -28.84
N SER A 812 0.21 33.71 -28.96
CA SER A 812 -0.49 33.48 -30.24
C SER A 812 -1.20 34.74 -30.76
N ALA A 813 -1.82 35.50 -29.85
CA ALA A 813 -2.51 36.75 -30.15
C ALA A 813 -1.59 37.98 -30.24
N ARG A 814 -0.29 37.83 -29.96
CA ARG A 814 0.70 38.93 -29.85
C ARG A 814 0.25 40.04 -28.90
N SER A 815 -0.35 39.65 -27.77
CA SER A 815 -0.81 40.55 -26.72
C SER A 815 0.26 40.68 -25.63
N GLU A 816 0.20 41.78 -24.86
CA GLU A 816 1.08 41.95 -23.70
C GLU A 816 0.76 40.89 -22.64
N VAL A 817 1.81 40.26 -22.10
CA VAL A 817 1.72 39.33 -20.99
C VAL A 817 1.70 40.12 -19.68
N ASP A 818 0.98 39.64 -18.66
CA ASP A 818 1.04 40.21 -17.32
C ASP A 818 2.49 40.32 -16.82
N GLY A 819 2.91 41.55 -16.51
CA GLY A 819 4.24 41.89 -16.03
C GLY A 819 4.44 41.70 -14.52
N SER A 820 3.44 41.14 -13.82
CA SER A 820 3.57 40.83 -12.40
C SER A 820 4.73 39.88 -12.11
N GLU A 821 5.38 40.06 -10.98
CA GLU A 821 6.48 39.18 -10.56
C GLU A 821 6.00 37.73 -10.38
N ARG A 822 4.74 37.55 -9.97
CA ARG A 822 4.08 36.24 -9.91
C ARG A 822 3.98 35.58 -11.29
N MET A 823 3.55 36.29 -12.32
CA MET A 823 3.50 35.77 -13.69
C MET A 823 4.91 35.50 -14.23
N ARG A 824 5.89 36.37 -13.95
CA ARG A 824 7.30 36.12 -14.30
C ARG A 824 7.79 34.79 -13.71
N ARG A 825 7.51 34.52 -12.44
CA ARG A 825 7.89 33.26 -11.77
C ARG A 825 7.17 32.06 -12.38
N LEU A 826 5.88 32.16 -12.70
CA LEU A 826 5.12 31.12 -13.41
C LEU A 826 5.73 30.81 -14.79
N ALA A 827 6.11 31.85 -15.54
CA ALA A 827 6.78 31.69 -16.83
C ALA A 827 8.19 31.07 -16.68
N ALA A 828 8.94 31.42 -15.63
CA ALA A 828 10.22 30.79 -15.32
C ALA A 828 10.06 29.29 -14.99
N MET A 829 9.04 28.92 -14.21
CA MET A 829 8.71 27.51 -13.95
C MET A 829 8.45 26.76 -15.26
N LEU A 830 7.58 27.30 -16.12
CA LEU A 830 7.30 26.71 -17.43
C LEU A 830 8.57 26.60 -18.29
N HIS A 831 9.42 27.63 -18.31
CA HIS A 831 10.69 27.62 -19.02
C HIS A 831 11.55 26.43 -18.59
N PHE A 832 11.77 26.23 -17.30
CA PHE A 832 12.60 25.12 -16.83
C PHE A 832 11.96 23.75 -17.06
N SER A 833 10.63 23.63 -17.01
CA SER A 833 9.93 22.40 -17.41
C SER A 833 10.19 22.05 -18.88
N LEU A 834 10.17 23.04 -19.77
CA LEU A 834 10.36 22.87 -21.22
C LEU A 834 11.83 22.62 -21.60
N TRP A 835 12.76 23.41 -21.05
CA TRP A 835 14.14 23.51 -21.54
C TRP A 835 15.19 22.91 -20.58
N GLY A 836 14.79 22.65 -19.33
CA GLY A 836 15.66 22.13 -18.28
C GLY A 836 16.64 23.16 -17.71
N SER A 837 17.20 22.82 -16.56
CA SER A 837 18.12 23.66 -15.75
C SER A 837 19.46 24.04 -16.39
N ARG A 838 19.78 23.53 -17.58
CA ARG A 838 20.98 23.96 -18.34
C ARG A 838 20.75 25.21 -19.17
N THR A 839 19.48 25.58 -19.38
CA THR A 839 19.09 26.79 -20.11
C THR A 839 18.60 27.82 -19.09
N PRO A 840 19.31 28.94 -18.88
CA PRO A 840 18.84 29.99 -17.99
C PRO A 840 17.57 30.66 -18.51
N PHE A 841 16.72 31.10 -17.60
CA PHE A 841 15.54 31.90 -17.92
C PHE A 841 15.94 33.36 -18.11
N SER A 842 15.76 33.89 -19.33
CA SER A 842 16.11 35.28 -19.65
C SER A 842 14.90 36.22 -19.67
N SER A 843 13.83 35.82 -20.36
CA SER A 843 12.56 36.55 -20.40
C SER A 843 11.42 35.64 -20.83
N VAL A 844 10.19 36.09 -20.57
CA VAL A 844 8.96 35.38 -20.94
C VAL A 844 8.85 35.28 -22.46
N GLU A 845 9.08 36.39 -23.16
CA GLU A 845 8.93 36.52 -24.61
C GLU A 845 9.86 35.56 -25.35
N THR A 846 11.15 35.51 -24.98
CA THR A 846 12.12 34.60 -25.62
C THR A 846 11.76 33.13 -25.42
N SER A 847 11.25 32.77 -24.24
CA SER A 847 10.83 31.39 -23.96
C SER A 847 9.62 31.00 -24.81
N LEU A 848 8.64 31.91 -24.94
CA LEU A 848 7.41 31.68 -25.71
C LEU A 848 7.65 31.69 -27.21
N GLU A 849 8.49 32.60 -27.73
CA GLU A 849 8.88 32.61 -29.15
C GLU A 849 9.52 31.29 -29.59
N ARG A 850 10.40 30.74 -28.74
CA ARG A 850 11.03 29.43 -28.99
C ARG A 850 10.02 28.29 -28.99
N LEU A 851 9.03 28.32 -28.10
CA LEU A 851 7.94 27.34 -28.08
C LEU A 851 7.05 27.45 -29.32
N LEU A 852 6.64 28.68 -29.69
CA LEU A 852 5.80 28.95 -30.85
C LEU A 852 6.47 28.67 -32.20
N ALA A 853 7.80 28.63 -32.25
CA ALA A 853 8.54 28.10 -33.41
C ALA A 853 8.26 26.61 -33.68
N ASN A 854 7.53 25.92 -32.79
CA ASN A 854 7.13 24.53 -32.90
C ASN A 854 5.58 24.40 -32.78
N PRO A 855 4.79 24.85 -33.76
CA PRO A 855 3.33 25.01 -33.64
C PRO A 855 2.58 23.70 -33.33
N GLY A 856 3.02 22.57 -33.88
CA GLY A 856 2.45 21.26 -33.55
C GLY A 856 2.61 20.88 -32.07
N ARG A 857 3.76 21.23 -31.47
CA ARG A 857 4.04 21.00 -30.04
C ARG A 857 3.29 21.97 -29.15
N ALA A 858 3.09 23.22 -29.58
CA ALA A 858 2.24 24.17 -28.87
C ALA A 858 0.79 23.67 -28.77
N ARG A 859 0.21 23.15 -29.88
CA ARG A 859 -1.13 22.54 -29.86
C ARG A 859 -1.21 21.31 -28.96
N GLU A 860 -0.21 20.43 -29.05
CA GLU A 860 -0.10 19.25 -28.17
C GLU A 860 -0.07 19.66 -26.69
N LEU A 861 0.67 20.71 -26.34
CA LEU A 861 0.75 21.23 -24.97
C LEU A 861 -0.59 21.81 -24.50
N THR A 862 -1.34 22.50 -25.36
CA THR A 862 -2.69 22.98 -25.05
C THR A 862 -3.64 21.81 -24.77
N GLU A 863 -3.66 20.78 -25.63
CA GLU A 863 -4.47 19.57 -25.42
C GLU A 863 -4.06 18.84 -24.13
N LEU A 864 -2.75 18.69 -23.91
CA LEU A 864 -2.21 18.09 -22.69
C LEU A 864 -2.63 18.87 -21.44
N SER A 865 -2.62 20.21 -21.47
CA SER A 865 -3.09 21.03 -20.35
C SER A 865 -4.58 20.79 -20.04
N GLY A 866 -5.39 20.47 -21.06
CA GLY A 866 -6.79 20.05 -20.90
C GLY A 866 -6.90 18.75 -20.11
N VAL A 867 -6.15 17.74 -20.54
CA VAL A 867 -6.15 16.44 -19.85
C VAL A 867 -5.58 16.54 -18.43
N LEU A 868 -4.50 17.29 -18.23
CA LEU A 868 -3.92 17.49 -16.89
C LEU A 868 -4.86 18.24 -15.96
N HIS A 869 -5.58 19.24 -16.47
CA HIS A 869 -6.62 19.93 -15.71
C HIS A 869 -7.66 18.93 -15.21
N ASP A 870 -8.21 18.08 -16.08
CA ASP A 870 -9.22 17.10 -15.71
C ASP A 870 -8.73 16.00 -14.74
N ARG A 871 -7.41 15.81 -14.60
CA ARG A 871 -6.80 14.84 -13.66
C ARG A 871 -6.54 15.40 -12.25
N ILE A 872 -6.82 16.68 -12.02
CA ILE A 872 -6.69 17.28 -10.68
C ILE A 872 -7.75 16.67 -9.77
N HIS A 873 -7.30 15.88 -8.78
CA HIS A 873 -8.13 15.14 -7.82
C HIS A 873 -8.03 15.71 -6.40
N ARG A 874 -7.29 16.81 -6.21
CA ARG A 874 -7.08 17.42 -4.90
C ARG A 874 -7.14 18.93 -5.02
N VAL A 875 -7.81 19.56 -4.05
CA VAL A 875 -7.69 21.01 -3.86
C VAL A 875 -6.30 21.32 -3.32
N THR A 876 -5.55 22.11 -4.07
CA THR A 876 -4.21 22.58 -3.69
C THR A 876 -4.30 24.04 -3.27
N PRO A 877 -4.34 24.38 -1.97
CA PRO A 877 -4.50 25.76 -1.52
C PRO A 877 -3.29 26.62 -1.90
N ALA A 878 -3.53 27.85 -2.36
CA ALA A 878 -2.44 28.81 -2.55
C ALA A 878 -1.79 29.18 -1.22
N LEU A 879 -0.49 29.42 -1.22
CA LEU A 879 0.22 29.85 -0.02
C LEU A 879 -0.24 31.27 0.42
N GLU A 880 -0.94 31.38 1.56
CA GLU A 880 -1.46 32.66 2.06
C GLU A 880 -0.37 33.61 2.61
N VAL A 881 0.77 33.05 3.07
CA VAL A 881 1.81 33.83 3.74
C VAL A 881 2.99 34.10 2.79
N ALA A 882 3.12 35.38 2.42
CA ALA A 882 4.27 36.05 1.80
C ALA A 882 4.53 35.81 0.30
N GLY A 883 4.07 36.77 -0.52
CA GLY A 883 4.75 37.23 -1.74
C GLY A 883 4.31 36.62 -3.08
N ASP A 884 5.05 36.99 -4.11
CA ASP A 884 4.87 36.60 -5.52
C ASP A 884 5.12 35.10 -5.81
N ARG A 885 5.16 34.23 -4.79
CA ARG A 885 5.44 32.79 -4.92
C ARG A 885 4.22 32.05 -5.49
N PRO A 886 4.29 31.47 -6.70
CA PRO A 886 3.20 30.70 -7.29
C PRO A 886 3.23 29.23 -6.83
N LEU A 887 3.24 29.02 -5.51
CA LEU A 887 3.26 27.70 -4.90
C LEU A 887 1.92 27.40 -4.22
N HIS A 888 1.42 26.20 -4.49
CA HIS A 888 0.21 25.66 -3.91
C HIS A 888 0.56 24.47 -3.02
N VAL A 889 0.09 24.52 -1.78
CA VAL A 889 0.29 23.45 -0.81
C VAL A 889 -0.39 22.18 -1.33
N HIS A 890 0.32 21.06 -1.24
CA HIS A 890 -0.04 19.74 -1.74
C HIS A 890 0.00 19.53 -3.27
N ALA A 891 0.38 20.54 -4.05
CA ALA A 891 0.69 20.38 -5.47
C ALA A 891 2.09 19.75 -5.68
N ARG A 892 2.29 19.17 -6.85
CA ARG A 892 3.51 18.48 -7.25
C ARG A 892 4.41 19.36 -8.11
N TYR A 893 5.70 19.39 -7.78
CA TYR A 893 6.70 20.19 -8.45
C TYR A 893 7.93 19.35 -8.75
N SER A 894 8.48 19.54 -9.95
CA SER A 894 9.88 19.18 -10.15
C SER A 894 10.75 20.08 -9.27
N ARG A 895 11.98 19.63 -8.99
CA ARG A 895 12.92 20.44 -8.22
C ARG A 895 13.22 21.78 -8.90
N ASP A 896 13.27 21.78 -10.23
CA ASP A 896 13.62 22.95 -11.03
C ASP A 896 12.46 23.96 -11.01
N GLU A 897 11.21 23.48 -11.12
CA GLU A 897 10.00 24.29 -10.92
C GLU A 897 9.95 24.91 -9.52
N ALA A 898 10.22 24.12 -8.48
CA ALA A 898 10.21 24.62 -7.11
C ALA A 898 11.19 25.77 -6.92
N LEU A 899 12.45 25.62 -7.37
CA LEU A 899 13.46 26.68 -7.26
C LEU A 899 13.12 27.93 -8.07
N ALA A 900 12.54 27.75 -9.27
CA ALA A 900 12.06 28.87 -10.08
C ALA A 900 10.93 29.66 -9.39
N ALA A 901 10.04 28.99 -8.65
CA ALA A 901 9.00 29.65 -7.87
C ALA A 901 9.56 30.55 -6.74
N PHE A 902 10.78 30.26 -6.25
CA PHE A 902 11.53 31.11 -5.32
C PHE A 902 12.39 32.18 -6.05
N GLY A 903 12.14 32.44 -7.34
CA GLY A 903 12.78 33.52 -8.11
C GLY A 903 14.18 33.20 -8.64
N MET A 904 14.58 31.91 -8.71
CA MET A 904 15.86 31.55 -9.32
C MET A 904 15.76 31.49 -10.86
N GLU A 905 16.50 32.36 -11.55
CA GLU A 905 16.53 32.44 -13.02
C GLU A 905 17.69 31.64 -13.66
N ASP A 906 18.67 31.20 -12.88
CA ASP A 906 19.74 30.29 -13.31
C ASP A 906 19.86 29.12 -12.33
N LEU A 907 19.71 27.90 -12.86
CA LEU A 907 19.77 26.65 -12.11
C LEU A 907 21.03 25.82 -12.45
N ASN A 908 21.94 26.34 -13.28
CA ASN A 908 23.12 25.62 -13.70
C ASN A 908 24.08 25.37 -12.51
N GLY A 909 24.60 24.16 -12.39
CA GLY A 909 25.53 23.80 -11.30
C GLY A 909 24.94 23.78 -9.89
N THR A 910 23.62 23.83 -9.71
CA THR A 910 22.93 23.84 -8.40
C THR A 910 22.99 22.50 -7.63
N TRP A 911 23.84 21.56 -8.05
CA TRP A 911 23.73 20.14 -7.70
C TRP A 911 24.74 19.72 -6.62
N GLY A 912 24.24 19.30 -5.45
CA GLY A 912 25.08 18.71 -4.39
C GLY A 912 24.40 18.34 -3.08
N SER A 913 23.23 18.91 -2.74
CA SER A 913 22.56 18.72 -1.44
C SER A 913 21.04 18.59 -1.55
N GLY A 914 20.42 17.91 -0.56
CA GLY A 914 18.96 17.80 -0.41
C GLY A 914 18.28 19.05 0.18
N VAL A 915 19.03 20.11 0.46
CA VAL A 915 18.52 21.40 0.94
C VAL A 915 19.21 22.52 0.18
N ARG A 916 18.46 23.58 -0.16
CA ARG A 916 18.97 24.77 -0.84
C ARG A 916 18.54 26.04 -0.11
N TRP A 917 19.50 26.92 0.15
CA TRP A 917 19.25 28.29 0.59
C TRP A 917 19.05 29.19 -0.64
N VAL A 918 17.96 29.97 -0.66
CA VAL A 918 17.65 30.95 -1.71
C VAL A 918 17.74 32.36 -1.11
N PRO A 919 18.88 33.07 -1.27
CA PRO A 919 19.11 34.35 -0.61
C PRO A 919 18.12 35.45 -1.01
N GLY A 920 17.75 35.52 -2.29
CA GLY A 920 16.87 36.56 -2.84
C GLY A 920 15.46 36.53 -2.26
N ASP A 921 15.05 35.37 -1.75
CA ASP A 921 13.70 35.12 -1.24
C ASP A 921 13.73 34.69 0.25
N GLN A 922 14.92 34.76 0.87
CA GLN A 922 15.22 34.39 2.26
C GLN A 922 14.62 33.06 2.73
N ALA A 923 14.68 32.04 1.86
CA ALA A 923 14.03 30.75 2.08
C ALA A 923 15.02 29.57 2.05
N ASP A 924 14.88 28.64 3.00
CA ASP A 924 15.47 27.31 2.89
C ASP A 924 14.46 26.32 2.30
N VAL A 925 14.83 25.68 1.20
CA VAL A 925 14.00 24.74 0.44
C VAL A 925 14.53 23.32 0.62
N PHE A 926 13.74 22.46 1.29
CA PHE A 926 14.10 21.10 1.65
C PHE A 926 13.49 20.13 0.65
N PHE A 927 14.32 19.30 0.01
CA PHE A 927 13.90 18.23 -0.90
C PHE A 927 14.17 16.86 -0.27
N VAL A 928 13.13 16.28 0.33
CA VAL A 928 13.20 15.02 1.07
C VAL A 928 12.70 13.86 0.20
N THR A 929 13.51 12.80 0.10
CA THR A 929 13.08 11.51 -0.46
C THR A 929 13.00 10.51 0.68
N LEU A 930 11.82 9.95 0.92
CA LEU A 930 11.54 9.05 2.04
C LEU A 930 12.26 7.70 1.87
N VAL A 931 12.18 7.10 0.68
CA VAL A 931 12.83 5.83 0.33
C VAL A 931 14.13 6.12 -0.45
N LYS A 932 15.27 5.94 0.20
CA LYS A 932 16.59 6.29 -0.36
C LYS A 932 17.24 5.15 -1.20
N THR A 933 16.88 3.89 -0.98
CA THR A 933 17.44 2.71 -1.69
C THR A 933 16.42 1.58 -1.84
N GLU A 934 16.22 1.07 -3.06
CA GLU A 934 15.37 -0.12 -3.33
C GLU A 934 16.16 -1.45 -3.29
N ALA A 935 17.50 -1.43 -3.39
CA ALA A 935 18.27 -2.65 -3.62
C ALA A 935 18.41 -3.54 -2.38
N HIS A 936 18.48 -2.96 -1.17
CA HIS A 936 18.55 -3.70 0.10
C HIS A 936 17.99 -2.84 1.24
N PHE A 937 17.27 -3.47 2.18
CA PHE A 937 16.82 -2.83 3.42
C PHE A 937 18.07 -2.42 4.22
N SER A 938 18.27 -1.11 4.42
CA SER A 938 19.31 -0.57 5.29
C SER A 938 18.63 0.07 6.51
N PRO A 939 18.65 -0.58 7.69
CA PRO A 939 17.99 -0.08 8.89
C PRO A 939 18.46 1.32 9.29
N THR A 940 19.73 1.64 9.01
CA THR A 940 20.35 2.91 9.40
C THR A 940 19.94 4.11 8.54
N THR A 941 19.40 3.90 7.33
CA THR A 941 19.04 5.00 6.41
C THR A 941 17.53 5.22 6.28
N MET A 942 16.70 4.27 6.71
CA MET A 942 15.25 4.28 6.50
C MET A 942 14.49 5.23 7.45
N TYR A 943 15.00 5.46 8.66
CA TYR A 943 14.27 6.21 9.71
C TYR A 943 14.71 7.68 9.88
N ALA A 944 15.57 8.20 9.02
CA ALA A 944 16.16 9.53 9.20
C ALA A 944 15.12 10.65 9.01
N ASP A 945 14.29 10.56 7.95
CA ASP A 945 13.31 11.59 7.57
C ASP A 945 11.91 10.97 7.53
N HIS A 946 10.99 11.43 8.38
CA HIS A 946 9.66 10.84 8.49
C HIS A 946 8.63 11.77 9.14
N ALA A 947 7.34 11.52 8.88
CA ALA A 947 6.23 12.18 9.55
C ALA A 947 5.90 11.49 10.88
N ILE A 948 5.85 12.25 11.98
CA ILE A 948 5.41 11.76 13.30
C ILE A 948 3.89 11.88 13.43
N SER A 949 3.33 12.95 12.87
CA SER A 949 1.88 13.19 12.78
C SER A 949 1.60 13.96 11.49
N PRO A 950 0.33 14.20 11.12
CA PRO A 950 0.02 15.03 9.95
C PRO A 950 0.63 16.43 10.00
N THR A 951 1.02 16.94 11.18
CA THR A 951 1.61 18.30 11.34
C THR A 951 3.02 18.29 11.90
N LEU A 952 3.63 17.14 12.17
CA LEU A 952 4.98 17.02 12.74
C LEU A 952 5.86 16.16 11.85
N PHE A 953 7.03 16.67 11.50
CA PHE A 953 7.97 16.02 10.60
C PHE A 953 9.38 16.00 11.20
N GLN A 954 9.99 14.83 11.32
CA GLN A 954 11.39 14.67 11.69
C GLN A 954 12.26 14.72 10.43
N TRP A 955 13.31 15.53 10.48
CA TRP A 955 14.29 15.65 9.40
C TRP A 955 15.73 15.58 9.95
N GLU A 956 16.63 14.90 9.24
CA GLU A 956 18.05 14.82 9.59
C GLU A 956 18.92 15.68 8.66
N SER A 957 19.79 16.50 9.24
CA SER A 957 20.66 17.42 8.51
C SER A 957 21.81 16.71 7.78
N GLN A 958 22.51 17.42 6.88
CA GLN A 958 23.72 16.87 6.28
C GLN A 958 24.82 16.68 7.35
N ASN A 959 25.69 15.68 7.17
CA ASN A 959 26.72 15.25 8.15
C ASN A 959 27.65 16.35 8.70
N VAL A 960 27.72 17.51 8.06
CA VAL A 960 28.55 18.66 8.47
C VAL A 960 27.80 19.75 9.22
N THR A 961 26.46 19.73 9.19
CA THR A 961 25.63 20.79 9.77
C THR A 961 25.46 20.56 11.27
N ALA A 962 26.16 21.36 12.05
CA ALA A 962 26.07 21.38 13.51
C ALA A 962 25.22 22.53 14.04
N GLU A 963 24.74 22.41 15.28
CA GLU A 963 23.94 23.44 15.96
C GLU A 963 24.59 24.82 15.89
N ARG A 964 25.90 24.88 16.19
CA ARG A 964 26.69 26.12 16.18
C ARG A 964 27.06 26.64 14.77
N SER A 965 26.77 25.88 13.71
CA SER A 965 27.05 26.32 12.34
C SER A 965 26.08 27.43 11.91
N ALA A 966 26.50 28.29 10.97
CA ALA A 966 25.63 29.34 10.43
C ALA A 966 24.31 28.80 9.87
N THR A 967 24.35 27.61 9.24
CA THR A 967 23.16 26.91 8.73
C THR A 967 22.29 26.37 9.87
N GLY A 968 22.88 25.73 10.88
CA GLY A 968 22.15 25.23 12.06
C GLY A 968 21.44 26.36 12.82
N GLN A 969 22.14 27.47 13.05
CA GLN A 969 21.56 28.67 13.69
C GLN A 969 20.43 29.29 12.88
N ARG A 970 20.53 29.27 11.54
CA ARG A 970 19.43 29.73 10.67
C ARG A 970 18.20 28.84 10.82
N TYR A 971 18.34 27.51 10.87
CA TYR A 971 17.21 26.61 11.07
C TYR A 971 16.52 26.82 12.42
N ILE A 972 17.29 26.89 13.51
CA ILE A 972 16.77 27.04 14.87
C ILE A 972 16.06 28.40 15.03
N ASN A 973 16.68 29.48 14.54
CA ASN A 973 16.22 30.84 14.77
C ASN A 973 15.47 31.45 13.57
N HIS A 974 15.04 30.65 12.58
CA HIS A 974 14.49 31.12 11.29
C HIS A 974 13.40 32.20 11.45
N ARG A 975 12.44 32.02 12.38
CA ARG A 975 11.40 33.02 12.67
C ARG A 975 11.96 34.35 13.17
N GLY A 976 12.92 34.33 14.08
CA GLY A 976 13.57 35.53 14.60
C GLY A 976 14.44 36.23 13.56
N MET A 977 14.92 35.47 12.56
CA MET A 977 15.73 35.97 11.44
C MET A 977 14.89 36.42 10.23
N GLY A 978 13.56 36.25 10.26
CA GLY A 978 12.68 36.57 9.14
C GLY A 978 12.79 35.62 7.95
N THR A 979 13.45 34.47 8.10
CA THR A 979 13.65 33.48 7.04
C THR A 979 12.57 32.39 7.09
N SER A 980 12.15 31.86 5.94
CA SER A 980 11.18 30.77 5.87
C SER A 980 11.82 29.42 5.53
N VAL A 981 11.17 28.33 5.94
CA VAL A 981 11.64 26.96 5.68
C VAL A 981 10.50 26.18 5.02
N HIS A 982 10.78 25.53 3.89
CA HIS A 982 9.78 24.94 3.01
C HIS A 982 10.10 23.47 2.73
N LEU A 983 9.10 22.60 2.85
CA LEU A 983 9.27 21.16 2.70
C LEU A 983 8.67 20.65 1.39
N PHE A 984 9.48 19.97 0.58
CA PHE A 984 9.11 19.23 -0.61
C PHE A 984 9.43 17.76 -0.39
N VAL A 985 8.42 16.88 -0.43
CA VAL A 985 8.56 15.46 -0.10
C VAL A 985 8.21 14.59 -1.30
N ARG A 986 8.95 13.51 -1.51
CA ARG A 986 8.57 12.44 -2.41
C ARG A 986 8.88 11.07 -1.80
N GLU A 987 8.18 10.06 -2.29
CA GLU A 987 8.38 8.69 -1.81
C GLU A 987 9.71 8.10 -2.29
N SER A 988 9.96 8.05 -3.60
CA SER A 988 11.18 7.43 -4.16
C SER A 988 11.84 8.27 -5.25
N LYS A 989 13.09 7.92 -5.60
CA LYS A 989 13.81 8.48 -6.77
C LYS A 989 13.70 7.61 -8.01
N THR A 990 12.98 6.49 -7.94
CA THR A 990 12.95 5.50 -9.01
C THR A 990 12.10 6.03 -10.15
N ALA A 991 12.74 6.25 -11.30
CA ALA A 991 12.05 6.73 -12.49
C ALA A 991 11.08 5.66 -13.03
N ASP A 992 9.88 6.07 -13.42
CA ASP A 992 8.98 5.20 -14.17
C ASP A 992 9.37 5.20 -15.65
N GLY A 993 10.37 4.37 -15.97
CA GLY A 993 10.91 4.26 -17.33
C GLY A 993 11.53 5.57 -17.80
N THR A 994 11.00 6.14 -18.88
CA THR A 994 11.52 7.39 -19.50
C THR A 994 10.82 8.65 -19.02
N LEU A 995 9.83 8.55 -18.11
CA LEU A 995 9.05 9.71 -17.62
C LEU A 995 9.84 10.58 -16.63
N GLY A 996 11.05 10.17 -16.28
CA GLY A 996 11.94 10.90 -15.38
C GLY A 996 11.72 10.55 -13.91
N THR A 997 12.44 11.27 -13.04
CA THR A 997 12.34 11.08 -11.60
C THR A 997 11.00 11.62 -11.07
N PRO A 998 10.32 10.91 -10.15
CA PRO A 998 9.07 11.38 -9.57
C PRO A 998 9.17 12.81 -8.99
N PRO A 999 8.10 13.61 -9.15
CA PRO A 999 8.02 14.97 -8.62
C PRO A 999 7.95 14.98 -7.09
N TYR A 1000 8.17 16.14 -6.49
CA TYR A 1000 7.96 16.36 -5.06
C TYR A 1000 6.60 17.00 -4.81
N LEU A 1001 5.89 16.52 -3.79
CA LEU A 1001 4.74 17.22 -3.24
C LEU A 1001 5.22 18.33 -2.30
N TYR A 1002 4.70 19.54 -2.47
CA TYR A 1002 4.97 20.66 -1.57
C TYR A 1002 4.11 20.54 -0.30
N ALA A 1003 4.73 20.20 0.84
CA ALA A 1003 4.06 20.05 2.13
C ALA A 1003 3.78 21.39 2.83
N GLY A 1004 4.25 22.50 2.26
CA GLY A 1004 4.07 23.83 2.82
C GLY A 1004 5.26 24.32 3.65
N PRO A 1005 5.12 25.52 4.26
CA PRO A 1005 6.08 26.07 5.20
C PRO A 1005 6.07 25.31 6.52
N MET A 1006 7.22 25.33 7.20
CA MET A 1006 7.42 24.65 8.46
C MET A 1006 8.19 25.49 9.49
N SER A 1007 7.97 25.16 10.76
CA SER A 1007 8.54 25.87 11.90
C SER A 1007 9.27 24.95 12.86
N TYR A 1008 10.44 25.38 13.30
CA TYR A 1008 11.30 24.66 14.24
C TYR A 1008 10.58 24.39 15.57
N VAL A 1009 10.70 23.16 16.09
CA VAL A 1009 10.16 22.74 17.40
C VAL A 1009 11.28 22.39 18.36
N SER A 1010 12.14 21.44 17.99
CA SER A 1010 13.27 20.95 18.81
C SER A 1010 14.30 20.24 17.93
N HIS A 1011 15.47 19.93 18.47
CA HIS A 1011 16.44 19.06 17.80
C HIS A 1011 17.22 18.19 18.79
N ALA A 1012 17.86 17.14 18.28
CA ALA A 1012 18.81 16.30 19.00
C ALA A 1012 20.01 15.95 18.11
N GLY A 1013 21.19 15.76 18.72
CA GLY A 1013 22.44 15.43 18.02
C GLY A 1013 23.17 16.64 17.42
N GLU A 1014 24.50 16.57 17.36
CA GLU A 1014 25.34 17.64 16.79
C GLU A 1014 25.65 17.42 15.29
N ARG A 1015 26.04 16.22 14.86
CA ARG A 1015 26.50 15.95 13.48
C ARG A 1015 26.12 14.54 13.04
N PRO A 1016 24.98 14.35 12.35
CA PRO A 1016 23.99 15.36 11.93
C PRO A 1016 23.04 15.80 13.06
N MET A 1017 22.33 16.90 12.83
CA MET A 1017 21.22 17.37 13.67
C MET A 1017 19.93 16.69 13.23
N ARG A 1018 19.19 16.09 14.17
CA ARG A 1018 17.83 15.61 13.97
C ARG A 1018 16.85 16.67 14.45
N ILE A 1019 16.17 17.33 13.53
CA ILE A 1019 15.28 18.45 13.82
C ILE A 1019 13.82 18.02 13.68
N LEU A 1020 13.02 18.35 14.69
CA LEU A 1020 11.58 18.23 14.64
C LEU A 1020 10.97 19.54 14.13
N TRP A 1021 10.24 19.45 13.02
CA TRP A 1021 9.53 20.56 12.39
C TRP A 1021 8.03 20.42 12.57
N ARG A 1022 7.34 21.54 12.72
CA ARG A 1022 5.88 21.65 12.68
C ARG A 1022 5.44 22.28 11.37
N LEU A 1023 4.68 21.52 10.58
CA LEU A 1023 4.07 21.99 9.34
C LEU A 1023 2.91 22.92 9.66
N GLU A 1024 2.78 23.99 8.89
CA GLU A 1024 1.62 24.91 9.00
C GLU A 1024 0.34 24.29 8.43
N HIS A 1025 0.49 23.38 7.47
CA HIS A 1025 -0.59 22.65 6.84
C HIS A 1025 -0.45 21.16 7.15
N ALA A 1026 -1.56 20.49 7.44
CA ALA A 1026 -1.54 19.05 7.68
C ALA A 1026 -1.25 18.30 6.38
N LEU A 1027 -0.34 17.33 6.43
CA LEU A 1027 -0.06 16.44 5.31
C LEU A 1027 -1.35 15.72 4.87
N PRO A 1028 -1.58 15.58 3.55
CA PRO A 1028 -2.63 14.73 3.00
C PRO A 1028 -2.48 13.29 3.50
N ALA A 1029 -3.59 12.56 3.62
CA ALA A 1029 -3.60 11.24 4.26
C ALA A 1029 -2.69 10.23 3.55
N ASP A 1030 -2.71 10.20 2.22
CA ASP A 1030 -1.83 9.38 1.37
C ASP A 1030 -0.34 9.69 1.61
N VAL A 1031 0.02 10.98 1.65
CA VAL A 1031 1.40 11.44 1.88
C VAL A 1031 1.83 11.13 3.31
N PHE A 1032 0.98 11.38 4.30
CA PHE A 1032 1.25 11.07 5.69
C PHE A 1032 1.46 9.57 5.87
N HIS A 1033 0.63 8.74 5.23
CA HIS A 1033 0.77 7.28 5.27
C HIS A 1033 2.05 6.79 4.59
N ALA A 1034 2.51 7.44 3.52
CA ALA A 1034 3.80 7.15 2.90
C ALA A 1034 4.99 7.66 3.75
N ALA A 1035 4.82 8.76 4.48
CA ALA A 1035 5.87 9.44 5.22
C ALA A 1035 6.02 8.96 6.67
N LYS A 1036 5.02 8.32 7.28
CA LYS A 1036 5.10 7.84 8.66
C LYS A 1036 6.10 6.70 8.81
N VAL A 1037 6.77 6.65 9.96
CA VAL A 1037 7.48 5.44 10.38
C VAL A 1037 6.42 4.39 10.68
N ALA A 1038 6.38 3.35 9.85
CA ALA A 1038 5.47 2.24 10.06
C ALA A 1038 5.91 1.38 11.25
#